data_AF-A0AAN7HMV1-F1
#
_entry.id   AF-A0AAN7HMV1-F1
#
_cell.length_a   1.000
_cell.length_b   1.000
_cell.length_c   1.000
_cell.angle_alpha   90.00
_cell.angle_beta   90.00
_cell.angle_gamma   90.00
#
_symmetry.space_group_name_H-M   'P 1'
#
loop_
_entity.id
_entity.type
_entity.pdbx_description
1 polymer ?
#
loop_
_entity_poly.entity_id
_entity_poly.type
_entity_poly.pdbx_seq_one_letter_code
_entity_poly.pdbx_strand_id
1 'polypeptide(L)'
;MSFVKRNTVLSTRPGRAQAQVPPALEKRQLAPGVRPSPLDGRPTTSTGTSSLDQLLAGHGGLPLGTCLLVEEQGTTDFSGILLRYYAAQGLVQGHQVHLVGYPLEWRHQLPGVAASDSKGKAAQPAPAPEEKMKIAWRYEALGNMATTGSPGRGDAGQGTFCHSFDLSKRLPPSACKGSLHPTPSTCPPMFDQPSPLPNSPFKTIIKHLQAKLSSSPPSDIHRIVIPSILLPSLYSPQCAQPSEVLQFLHGLRSLLRQYPTQATAIITLPTSLYPRSSGLVRWIELLCDGVIELIPLPANPGAPPPPASSSGSKSGSESDKTDQAPQGLLSVHTLPVYHEKGGGGAGASSFRETLSFSLSASRGLRQVRISRVAGRYLVFDIDDVVYIRRYHGICAVLTGTMPQNPTQNLFLGLPVELHAEEAKLLVDKGAAYIADELTDHLSQLTTMDEPTRKAYLQHLKQQRQNAQQVFDEEKARVQAKHQAKRKAKPAAEVPATEVAEQEDPSSSSTALFDTPKPNPKQEKKELALPGVTPTTSLPLLPTPTTLGSSAPTDPSSITKLPLYRYFNSRGYYTTPGLRFGGDFSVYPGDPFRYHAHYLANSYGWDEQIAMLDLVTSGRLGTAVKKSFLFGAARPTAADDGEKEVRVFCIEWAGM
;
A
#
# COMPACT_ATOMS: atom_id res chain seq x y z
N MET A 1 -12.34 36.65 23.00
CA MET A 1 -13.74 36.51 22.54
C MET A 1 -14.13 35.05 22.68
N SER A 2 -15.27 34.73 23.27
CA SER A 2 -15.79 33.36 23.42
C SER A 2 -17.09 33.21 22.62
N PHE A 3 -17.15 32.19 21.77
CA PHE A 3 -18.34 31.91 20.95
C PHE A 3 -18.99 30.61 21.42
N VAL A 4 -20.19 30.73 21.99
CA VAL A 4 -20.99 29.58 22.46
C VAL A 4 -22.05 29.26 21.41
N LYS A 5 -22.10 27.99 20.99
CA LYS A 5 -23.06 27.52 19.99
C LYS A 5 -24.46 27.37 20.60
N ARG A 6 -25.35 28.33 20.33
CA ARG A 6 -26.80 28.17 20.56
C ARG A 6 -27.41 27.43 19.37
N ASN A 7 -28.02 26.27 19.61
CA ASN A 7 -28.87 25.61 18.62
C ASN A 7 -30.26 26.25 18.65
N THR A 8 -30.57 27.07 17.65
CA THR A 8 -31.91 27.64 17.45
C THR A 8 -32.63 26.85 16.36
N VAL A 9 -33.74 26.21 16.68
CA VAL A 9 -34.58 25.50 15.69
C VAL A 9 -35.49 26.51 15.02
N LEU A 10 -35.34 26.70 13.70
CA LEU A 10 -36.25 27.52 12.90
C LEU A 10 -37.50 26.71 12.54
N SER A 11 -38.66 27.15 13.03
CA SER A 11 -39.96 26.56 12.67
C SER A 11 -40.42 27.08 11.29
N THR A 12 -40.93 26.17 10.45
CA THR A 12 -41.42 26.49 9.10
C THR A 12 -42.88 26.95 9.14
N ARG A 13 -43.17 28.12 8.55
CA ARG A 13 -44.56 28.57 8.31
C ARG A 13 -45.21 27.73 7.19
N PRO A 14 -46.50 27.36 7.30
CA PRO A 14 -47.23 26.73 6.20
C PRO A 14 -47.64 27.79 5.16
N GLY A 15 -47.38 27.54 3.88
CA GLY A 15 -47.88 28.42 2.80
C GLY A 15 -46.96 28.63 1.60
N ARG A 16 -46.59 27.56 0.86
CA ARG A 16 -46.28 27.66 -0.57
C ARG A 16 -46.55 26.33 -1.28
N ALA A 17 -46.84 26.40 -2.58
CA ALA A 17 -47.42 25.33 -3.38
C ALA A 17 -46.58 24.03 -3.39
N GLN A 18 -47.27 22.91 -3.65
CA GLN A 18 -46.68 21.59 -3.84
C GLN A 18 -45.60 21.63 -4.94
N ALA A 19 -44.33 21.49 -4.55
CA ALA A 19 -43.28 21.13 -5.49
C ALA A 19 -43.49 19.66 -5.86
N GLN A 20 -43.57 19.38 -7.17
CA GLN A 20 -43.68 18.02 -7.68
C GLN A 20 -42.48 17.19 -7.21
N VAL A 21 -42.74 15.94 -6.80
CA VAL A 21 -41.69 14.96 -6.53
C VAL A 21 -40.89 14.77 -7.84
N PRO A 22 -39.57 15.03 -7.85
CA PRO A 22 -38.78 14.75 -9.06
C PRO A 22 -38.80 13.24 -9.31
N PRO A 23 -38.92 12.80 -10.59
CA PRO A 23 -38.94 11.38 -10.92
C PRO A 23 -37.65 10.70 -10.43
N ALA A 24 -37.75 9.41 -10.15
CA ALA A 24 -36.63 8.62 -9.62
C ALA A 24 -35.38 8.79 -10.50
N LEU A 25 -34.26 9.15 -9.87
CA LEU A 25 -32.97 9.32 -10.56
C LEU A 25 -32.59 8.01 -11.28
N GLU A 26 -32.63 8.04 -12.60
CA GLU A 26 -32.01 7.01 -13.42
C GLU A 26 -30.55 6.84 -12.98
N LYS A 27 -30.11 5.58 -12.77
CA LYS A 27 -28.71 5.28 -12.49
C LYS A 27 -27.88 5.61 -13.73
N ARG A 28 -27.39 6.84 -13.79
CA ARG A 28 -26.55 7.35 -14.88
C ARG A 28 -25.29 6.50 -14.98
N GLN A 29 -25.28 5.59 -15.96
CA GLN A 29 -24.19 4.63 -16.16
C GLN A 29 -22.90 5.40 -16.46
N LEU A 30 -21.90 5.26 -15.60
CA LEU A 30 -20.62 5.94 -15.77
C LEU A 30 -19.82 5.31 -16.92
N ALA A 31 -19.01 6.14 -17.58
CA ALA A 31 -18.13 5.71 -18.65
C ALA A 31 -17.24 4.53 -18.20
N PRO A 32 -16.93 3.57 -19.08
CA PRO A 32 -16.06 2.44 -18.75
C PRO A 32 -14.74 2.93 -18.15
N GLY A 33 -14.34 2.39 -17.00
CA GLY A 33 -13.11 2.79 -16.32
C GLY A 33 -13.21 3.99 -15.38
N VAL A 34 -14.37 4.66 -15.31
CA VAL A 34 -14.69 5.68 -14.31
C VAL A 34 -15.57 5.09 -13.21
N ARG A 35 -15.22 5.36 -11.95
CA ARG A 35 -16.03 4.99 -10.77
C ARG A 35 -16.23 6.19 -9.84
N PRO A 36 -17.26 6.17 -8.97
CA PRO A 36 -17.36 7.13 -7.88
C PRO A 36 -16.17 6.98 -6.91
N SER A 37 -15.58 8.10 -6.52
CA SER A 37 -14.59 8.22 -5.44
C SER A 37 -15.13 7.62 -4.14
N PRO A 38 -14.40 6.71 -3.46
CA PRO A 38 -14.80 6.21 -2.14
C PRO A 38 -14.88 7.28 -1.05
N LEU A 39 -14.22 8.42 -1.24
CA LEU A 39 -14.17 9.52 -0.26
C LEU A 39 -15.39 10.45 -0.34
N ASP A 40 -15.79 10.84 -1.56
CA ASP A 40 -16.80 11.88 -1.77
C ASP A 40 -17.62 11.73 -3.07
N GLY A 41 -17.64 10.54 -3.67
CA GLY A 41 -18.53 10.19 -4.79
C GLY A 41 -18.22 10.84 -6.14
N ARG A 42 -17.29 11.81 -6.22
CA ARG A 42 -16.87 12.43 -7.50
C ARG A 42 -16.38 11.37 -8.51
N PRO A 43 -16.57 11.55 -9.82
CA PRO A 43 -16.04 10.61 -10.79
C PRO A 43 -14.51 10.60 -10.75
N THR A 44 -13.94 9.40 -10.70
CA THR A 44 -12.50 9.15 -10.56
C THR A 44 -12.08 8.05 -11.55
N THR A 45 -10.88 8.20 -12.12
CA THR A 45 -10.30 7.25 -13.07
C THR A 45 -8.95 6.72 -12.59
N SER A 46 -8.56 5.51 -12.98
CA SER A 46 -7.26 4.95 -12.60
C SER A 46 -6.11 5.67 -13.31
N THR A 47 -4.99 5.86 -12.61
CA THR A 47 -3.70 6.30 -13.16
C THR A 47 -3.00 5.22 -14.00
N GLY A 48 -3.49 3.98 -14.01
CA GLY A 48 -2.78 2.83 -14.58
C GLY A 48 -1.71 2.23 -13.65
N THR A 49 -1.51 2.83 -12.47
CA THR A 49 -0.59 2.35 -11.45
C THR A 49 -1.33 2.25 -10.12
N SER A 50 -1.62 1.01 -9.68
CA SER A 50 -2.49 0.77 -8.53
C SER A 50 -1.94 1.30 -7.20
N SER A 51 -0.62 1.38 -7.03
CA SER A 51 0.02 2.00 -5.88
C SER A 51 -0.16 3.53 -5.87
N LEU A 52 -0.02 4.18 -7.03
CA LEU A 52 -0.27 5.62 -7.17
C LEU A 52 -1.76 5.95 -6.94
N ASP A 53 -2.69 5.13 -7.43
CA ASP A 53 -4.13 5.27 -7.17
C ASP A 53 -4.48 5.29 -5.67
N GLN A 54 -3.73 4.57 -4.85
CA GLN A 54 -3.91 4.53 -3.39
C GLN A 54 -3.40 5.80 -2.70
N LEU A 55 -2.35 6.44 -3.23
CA LEU A 55 -1.76 7.65 -2.66
C LEU A 55 -2.59 8.92 -2.88
N LEU A 56 -3.52 8.91 -3.83
CA LEU A 56 -4.34 10.07 -4.21
C LEU A 56 -5.46 10.37 -3.20
N ALA A 57 -5.08 10.70 -1.97
CA ALA A 57 -5.94 11.17 -0.87
C ALA A 57 -7.17 10.29 -0.57
N GLY A 58 -7.10 8.98 -0.79
CA GLY A 58 -8.23 8.06 -0.60
C GLY A 58 -9.29 8.10 -1.71
N HIS A 59 -9.08 8.86 -2.79
CA HIS A 59 -9.94 8.81 -3.98
C HIS A 59 -9.83 7.49 -4.76
N GLY A 60 -8.76 6.71 -4.55
CA GLY A 60 -8.57 5.41 -5.21
C GLY A 60 -8.38 5.53 -6.72
N GLY A 61 -7.67 6.57 -7.15
CA GLY A 61 -7.49 7.00 -8.54
C GLY A 61 -7.42 8.53 -8.65
N LEU A 62 -7.19 9.03 -9.86
CA LEU A 62 -7.15 10.46 -10.18
C LEU A 62 -8.58 11.00 -10.40
N PRO A 63 -9.06 11.98 -9.60
CA PRO A 63 -10.38 12.58 -9.81
C PRO A 63 -10.49 13.30 -11.16
N LEU A 64 -11.64 13.19 -11.82
CA LEU A 64 -11.91 13.97 -13.03
C LEU A 64 -11.93 15.48 -12.72
N GLY A 65 -11.53 16.27 -13.72
CA GLY A 65 -11.34 17.71 -13.60
C GLY A 65 -10.07 18.13 -12.85
N THR A 66 -9.06 17.26 -12.74
CA THR A 66 -7.79 17.56 -12.03
C THR A 66 -6.52 17.25 -12.83
N CYS A 67 -5.42 17.92 -12.45
CA CYS A 67 -4.07 17.77 -12.99
C CYS A 67 -3.08 17.28 -11.93
N LEU A 68 -2.30 16.24 -12.25
CA LEU A 68 -1.17 15.77 -11.45
C LEU A 68 0.16 16.13 -12.13
N LEU A 69 1.03 16.84 -11.42
CA LEU A 69 2.42 17.05 -11.79
C LEU A 69 3.29 15.95 -11.17
N VAL A 70 4.17 15.38 -11.98
CA VAL A 70 5.17 14.39 -11.56
C VAL A 70 6.55 14.96 -11.88
N GLU A 71 7.23 15.43 -10.85
CA GLU A 71 8.59 15.93 -10.91
C GLU A 71 9.57 14.76 -10.84
N GLU A 72 10.67 14.79 -11.59
CA GLU A 72 11.72 13.77 -11.52
C GLU A 72 13.10 14.42 -11.48
N GLN A 73 13.87 14.08 -10.44
CA GLN A 73 15.26 14.49 -10.29
C GLN A 73 16.19 13.54 -11.06
N GLY A 74 17.28 14.07 -11.63
CA GLY A 74 18.27 13.26 -12.36
C GLY A 74 17.96 13.10 -13.85
N THR A 75 18.43 11.99 -14.42
CA THR A 75 18.43 11.71 -15.88
C THR A 75 17.71 10.41 -16.25
N THR A 76 16.96 9.83 -15.31
CA THR A 76 16.10 8.66 -15.55
C THR A 76 14.75 9.06 -16.17
N ASP A 77 13.91 8.08 -16.51
CA ASP A 77 12.58 8.27 -17.13
C ASP A 77 11.48 7.50 -16.36
N PHE A 78 11.57 7.46 -15.02
CA PHE A 78 10.55 6.78 -14.19
C PHE A 78 9.20 7.50 -14.29
N SER A 79 9.20 8.83 -14.36
CA SER A 79 8.00 9.65 -14.55
C SER A 79 7.34 9.39 -15.91
N GLY A 80 8.13 9.22 -16.98
CA GLY A 80 7.63 8.83 -18.28
C GLY A 80 7.03 7.43 -18.29
N ILE A 81 7.50 6.51 -17.45
CA ILE A 81 6.89 5.18 -17.30
C ILE A 81 5.50 5.27 -16.63
N LEU A 82 5.32 6.14 -15.63
CA LEU A 82 3.99 6.44 -15.08
C LEU A 82 3.04 7.01 -16.14
N LEU A 83 3.52 7.91 -17.02
CA LEU A 83 2.72 8.40 -18.16
C LEU A 83 2.36 7.30 -19.16
N ARG A 84 3.26 6.35 -19.42
CA ARG A 84 2.97 5.20 -20.30
C ARG A 84 1.91 4.28 -19.69
N TYR A 85 1.92 4.04 -18.38
CA TYR A 85 0.83 3.33 -17.69
C TYR A 85 -0.50 4.10 -17.77
N TYR A 86 -0.49 5.41 -17.54
CA TYR A 86 -1.67 6.28 -17.62
C TYR A 86 -2.30 6.33 -19.02
N ALA A 87 -1.46 6.40 -20.05
CA ALA A 87 -1.90 6.34 -21.44
C ALA A 87 -2.43 4.93 -21.81
N ALA A 88 -1.72 3.86 -21.44
CA ALA A 88 -2.14 2.48 -21.72
C ALA A 88 -3.48 2.15 -21.04
N GLN A 89 -3.66 2.54 -19.77
CA GLN A 89 -4.93 2.38 -19.06
C GLN A 89 -6.07 3.12 -19.76
N GLY A 90 -5.81 4.31 -20.31
CA GLY A 90 -6.77 5.03 -21.15
C GLY A 90 -7.20 4.25 -22.40
N LEU A 91 -6.24 3.79 -23.19
CA LEU A 91 -6.53 3.07 -24.43
C LEU A 91 -7.24 1.74 -24.16
N VAL A 92 -6.92 1.01 -23.09
CA VAL A 92 -7.60 -0.24 -22.72
C VAL A 92 -9.04 0.00 -22.24
N GLN A 93 -9.29 1.13 -21.57
CA GLN A 93 -10.63 1.49 -21.06
C GLN A 93 -11.57 2.08 -22.13
N GLY A 94 -11.05 2.56 -23.26
CA GLY A 94 -11.86 3.25 -24.28
C GLY A 94 -11.76 4.78 -24.25
N HIS A 95 -10.79 5.33 -23.54
CA HIS A 95 -10.64 6.78 -23.35
C HIS A 95 -9.94 7.45 -24.53
N GLN A 96 -10.21 8.74 -24.70
CA GLN A 96 -9.52 9.62 -25.63
C GLN A 96 -8.20 10.09 -25.01
N VAL A 97 -7.06 9.57 -25.46
CA VAL A 97 -5.74 9.93 -24.94
C VAL A 97 -5.13 11.02 -25.82
N HIS A 98 -4.87 12.20 -25.26
CA HIS A 98 -4.22 13.32 -25.94
C HIS A 98 -2.75 13.34 -25.56
N LEU A 99 -1.86 13.08 -26.52
CA LEU A 99 -0.42 13.06 -26.31
C LEU A 99 0.20 14.37 -26.81
N VAL A 100 0.89 15.10 -25.93
CA VAL A 100 1.54 16.37 -26.28
C VAL A 100 3.03 16.16 -26.53
N GLY A 101 3.56 16.78 -27.59
CA GLY A 101 4.99 16.85 -27.89
C GLY A 101 5.54 15.66 -28.68
N TYR A 102 4.97 14.46 -28.50
CA TYR A 102 5.42 13.23 -29.14
C TYR A 102 4.53 12.80 -30.34
N PRO A 103 5.10 12.09 -31.33
CA PRO A 103 4.37 11.64 -32.50
C PRO A 103 3.62 10.31 -32.23
N LEU A 104 2.86 9.80 -33.20
CA LEU A 104 1.94 8.68 -33.01
C LEU A 104 2.65 7.39 -32.59
N GLU A 105 3.89 7.21 -33.04
CA GLU A 105 4.76 6.04 -32.83
C GLU A 105 5.09 5.81 -31.35
N TRP A 106 4.93 6.83 -30.50
CA TRP A 106 5.03 6.67 -29.04
C TRP A 106 4.08 5.60 -28.49
N ARG A 107 2.97 5.29 -29.20
CA ARG A 107 2.10 4.13 -28.92
C ARG A 107 2.85 2.81 -28.80
N HIS A 108 3.96 2.63 -29.51
CA HIS A 108 4.76 1.40 -29.51
C HIS A 108 5.65 1.26 -28.27
N GLN A 109 5.67 2.27 -27.39
CA GLN A 109 6.33 2.23 -26.09
C GLN A 109 5.38 1.84 -24.95
N LEU A 110 4.06 1.75 -25.22
CA LEU A 110 3.07 1.48 -24.19
C LEU A 110 3.14 0.02 -23.70
N PRO A 111 3.11 -0.23 -22.37
CA PRO A 111 3.23 -1.57 -21.82
C PRO A 111 2.03 -2.46 -22.17
N GLY A 112 2.28 -3.76 -22.30
CA GLY A 112 1.22 -4.73 -22.57
C GLY A 112 0.37 -4.98 -21.32
N VAL A 113 -0.91 -5.34 -21.49
CA VAL A 113 -1.72 -5.84 -20.37
C VAL A 113 -1.15 -7.20 -19.95
N ALA A 114 -0.87 -7.37 -18.66
CA ALA A 114 -0.44 -8.65 -18.11
C ALA A 114 -1.60 -9.65 -18.20
N ALA A 115 -1.33 -10.86 -18.69
CA ALA A 115 -2.35 -11.89 -18.78
C ALA A 115 -2.93 -12.22 -17.39
N SER A 116 -4.26 -12.20 -17.28
CA SER A 116 -5.00 -12.94 -16.27
C SER A 116 -5.40 -14.27 -16.88
N ASP A 117 -5.11 -15.38 -16.19
CA ASP A 117 -5.48 -16.72 -16.63
C ASP A 117 -7.01 -16.87 -16.59
N SER A 118 -7.65 -16.63 -17.74
CA SER A 118 -9.09 -16.44 -17.85
C SER A 118 -9.71 -17.37 -18.89
N LYS A 119 -9.71 -18.67 -18.57
CA LYS A 119 -10.63 -19.65 -19.18
C LYS A 119 -11.79 -19.93 -18.21
N GLY A 120 -12.87 -19.15 -18.32
CA GLY A 120 -14.12 -19.38 -17.59
C GLY A 120 -15.26 -19.73 -18.55
N LYS A 121 -15.86 -20.92 -18.40
CA LYS A 121 -17.15 -21.25 -19.05
C LYS A 121 -18.29 -20.48 -18.37
N ALA A 122 -19.29 -20.06 -19.15
CA ALA A 122 -20.44 -19.32 -18.65
C ALA A 122 -21.39 -20.22 -17.81
N ALA A 123 -22.07 -19.62 -16.82
CA ALA A 123 -23.05 -20.27 -15.96
C ALA A 123 -24.43 -19.57 -16.03
N GLN A 124 -25.50 -20.35 -15.86
CA GLN A 124 -26.90 -19.92 -15.99
C GLN A 124 -27.46 -19.22 -14.72
N PRO A 125 -28.58 -18.47 -14.84
CA PRO A 125 -29.15 -17.69 -13.74
C PRO A 125 -30.04 -18.50 -12.78
N ALA A 126 -30.13 -18.03 -11.53
CA ALA A 126 -30.96 -18.58 -10.46
C ALA A 126 -31.67 -17.42 -9.67
N PRO A 127 -32.74 -17.69 -8.90
CA PRO A 127 -33.82 -16.71 -8.67
C PRO A 127 -33.59 -15.66 -7.56
N ALA A 128 -34.56 -14.75 -7.46
CA ALA A 128 -34.54 -13.51 -6.67
C ALA A 128 -34.56 -13.71 -5.13
N PRO A 129 -34.09 -12.72 -4.34
CA PRO A 129 -33.99 -12.83 -2.88
C PRO A 129 -35.23 -12.34 -2.13
N GLU A 130 -35.56 -13.02 -1.03
CA GLU A 130 -36.54 -12.54 -0.03
C GLU A 130 -35.90 -11.63 1.04
N GLU A 131 -36.78 -10.88 1.70
CA GLU A 131 -36.50 -9.72 2.54
C GLU A 131 -36.14 -10.10 3.99
N LYS A 132 -35.15 -9.42 4.61
CA LYS A 132 -34.87 -9.59 6.04
C LYS A 132 -34.49 -8.27 6.74
N MET A 133 -35.07 -8.07 7.92
CA MET A 133 -35.22 -6.76 8.58
C MET A 133 -33.92 -6.15 9.13
N LYS A 134 -33.90 -4.82 9.23
CA LYS A 134 -32.87 -4.03 9.92
C LYS A 134 -33.35 -3.61 11.32
N ILE A 135 -32.54 -3.88 12.35
CA ILE A 135 -32.65 -3.25 13.68
C ILE A 135 -31.23 -2.86 14.12
N ALA A 136 -31.11 -1.74 14.85
CA ALA A 136 -29.88 -1.10 15.38
C ALA A 136 -29.21 0.00 14.50
N TRP A 137 -29.86 1.16 14.43
CA TRP A 137 -29.30 2.38 13.83
C TRP A 137 -28.70 3.29 14.92
N ARG A 138 -27.43 3.08 15.33
CA ARG A 138 -26.72 4.04 16.22
C ARG A 138 -25.18 4.04 16.37
N TYR A 139 -24.40 3.27 15.61
CA TYR A 139 -22.91 3.32 15.69
C TYR A 139 -22.17 3.45 14.35
N GLU A 140 -22.86 3.65 13.24
CA GLU A 140 -22.28 3.68 11.89
C GLU A 140 -21.46 4.96 11.58
N ALA A 141 -21.45 5.95 12.49
CA ALA A 141 -21.02 7.32 12.20
C ALA A 141 -19.58 7.69 12.63
N LEU A 142 -18.77 6.78 13.20
CA LEU A 142 -17.47 7.15 13.78
C LEU A 142 -16.26 6.25 13.42
N GLY A 143 -16.41 5.24 12.55
CA GLY A 143 -15.35 4.25 12.28
C GLY A 143 -15.00 3.95 10.81
N ASN A 144 -15.84 4.36 9.85
CA ASN A 144 -15.68 3.95 8.45
C ASN A 144 -14.95 4.99 7.58
N MET A 145 -13.61 4.96 7.63
CA MET A 145 -12.77 5.42 6.52
C MET A 145 -11.67 4.38 6.23
N ALA A 146 -11.55 4.00 4.96
CA ALA A 146 -10.52 3.10 4.41
C ALA A 146 -10.48 1.64 4.91
N THR A 147 -11.59 0.89 4.81
CA THR A 147 -11.59 -0.57 4.51
C THR A 147 -12.97 -1.07 4.05
N THR A 148 -13.36 -0.80 2.81
CA THR A 148 -14.41 -1.58 2.10
C THR A 148 -14.04 -1.70 0.62
N GLY A 149 -13.72 -2.93 0.21
CA GLY A 149 -13.29 -3.25 -1.15
C GLY A 149 -13.36 -4.74 -1.47
N SER A 150 -14.15 -5.50 -0.71
CA SER A 150 -14.56 -6.85 -1.11
C SER A 150 -15.33 -6.76 -2.44
N PRO A 151 -15.22 -7.74 -3.35
CA PRO A 151 -15.97 -7.75 -4.61
C PRO A 151 -17.45 -8.05 -4.34
N GLY A 152 -18.20 -7.04 -3.90
CA GLY A 152 -19.63 -7.11 -3.75
C GLY A 152 -20.31 -7.31 -5.12
N ARG A 153 -21.16 -8.33 -5.23
CA ARG A 153 -22.12 -8.47 -6.34
C ARG A 153 -22.92 -7.16 -6.44
N GLY A 154 -22.62 -6.32 -7.43
CA GLY A 154 -23.06 -4.93 -7.41
C GLY A 154 -22.92 -4.09 -8.67
N ASP A 155 -22.35 -4.60 -9.77
CA ASP A 155 -22.74 -4.23 -11.14
C ASP A 155 -22.19 -5.26 -12.14
N ALA A 156 -23.05 -5.90 -12.92
CA ALA A 156 -22.67 -6.94 -13.88
C ALA A 156 -22.30 -6.36 -15.26
N GLY A 157 -21.76 -5.14 -15.30
CA GLY A 157 -21.51 -4.38 -16.53
C GLY A 157 -20.24 -3.53 -16.58
N GLN A 158 -19.54 -3.29 -15.46
CA GLN A 158 -18.31 -2.48 -15.46
C GLN A 158 -17.03 -3.34 -15.40
N GLY A 159 -16.17 -3.17 -16.42
CA GLY A 159 -14.89 -3.87 -16.53
C GLY A 159 -13.80 -3.36 -15.56
N THR A 160 -12.66 -4.05 -15.56
CA THR A 160 -11.52 -3.83 -14.66
C THR A 160 -11.09 -2.36 -14.53
N PHE A 161 -11.15 -1.83 -13.30
CA PHE A 161 -10.87 -0.41 -13.02
C PHE A 161 -9.40 -0.01 -13.22
N CYS A 162 -8.44 -0.87 -12.84
CA CYS A 162 -7.00 -0.69 -13.03
C CYS A 162 -6.43 -2.01 -13.54
N HIS A 163 -5.82 -2.03 -14.73
CA HIS A 163 -5.21 -3.24 -15.27
C HIS A 163 -3.78 -3.39 -14.74
N SER A 164 -3.34 -4.63 -14.55
CA SER A 164 -1.92 -4.91 -14.39
C SER A 164 -1.23 -4.82 -15.75
N PHE A 165 -0.15 -4.06 -15.82
CA PHE A 165 0.65 -3.88 -17.03
C PHE A 165 2.04 -4.51 -16.88
N ASP A 166 2.63 -4.86 -18.01
CA ASP A 166 3.90 -5.57 -18.13
C ASP A 166 4.81 -4.82 -19.11
N LEU A 167 5.93 -4.31 -18.60
CA LEU A 167 6.92 -3.51 -19.34
C LEU A 167 7.79 -4.35 -20.28
N SER A 168 7.88 -5.66 -20.08
CA SER A 168 8.53 -6.56 -21.05
C SER A 168 7.69 -6.71 -22.32
N LYS A 169 6.39 -6.43 -22.24
CA LYS A 169 5.42 -6.55 -23.34
C LYS A 169 5.06 -5.18 -23.91
N ARG A 170 4.40 -5.18 -25.08
CA ARG A 170 3.83 -3.97 -25.70
C ARG A 170 2.33 -4.13 -25.87
N LEU A 171 1.60 -3.01 -25.79
CA LEU A 171 0.16 -2.98 -25.94
C LEU A 171 -0.23 -3.36 -27.39
N PRO A 172 -0.89 -4.52 -27.62
CA PRO A 172 -1.29 -4.91 -28.97
C PRO A 172 -2.46 -4.04 -29.44
N PRO A 173 -2.59 -3.74 -30.74
CA PRO A 173 -3.70 -2.93 -31.27
C PRO A 173 -5.10 -3.48 -30.89
N SER A 174 -5.23 -4.80 -30.72
CA SER A 174 -6.47 -5.48 -30.29
C SER A 174 -6.88 -5.20 -28.83
N ALA A 175 -5.96 -4.73 -27.98
CA ALA A 175 -6.28 -4.32 -26.62
C ALA A 175 -6.71 -2.83 -26.52
N CYS A 176 -6.46 -2.04 -27.57
CA CYS A 176 -6.84 -0.63 -27.60
C CYS A 176 -8.31 -0.48 -28.01
N LYS A 177 -9.15 -0.07 -27.05
CA LYS A 177 -10.54 0.33 -27.29
C LYS A 177 -10.69 1.84 -27.53
N GLY A 178 -9.75 2.63 -27.02
CA GLY A 178 -9.72 4.09 -27.13
C GLY A 178 -8.80 4.60 -28.23
N SER A 179 -8.85 5.91 -28.50
CA SER A 179 -8.05 6.59 -29.52
C SER A 179 -6.93 7.44 -28.93
N LEU A 180 -5.77 7.45 -29.61
CA LEU A 180 -4.62 8.30 -29.29
C LEU A 180 -4.56 9.48 -30.29
N HIS A 181 -4.63 10.70 -29.78
CA HIS A 181 -4.53 11.95 -30.56
C HIS A 181 -3.18 12.64 -30.26
N PRO A 182 -2.14 12.42 -31.09
CA PRO A 182 -0.87 13.12 -30.92
C PRO A 182 -0.99 14.59 -31.37
N THR A 183 -0.40 15.49 -30.60
CA THR A 183 -0.15 16.89 -30.96
C THR A 183 1.38 17.06 -30.97
N PRO A 184 2.05 16.87 -32.12
CA PRO A 184 3.51 16.82 -32.19
C PRO A 184 4.14 18.17 -31.79
N SER A 185 5.35 18.11 -31.22
CA SER A 185 6.08 19.35 -30.92
C SER A 185 6.60 20.04 -32.18
N THR A 186 6.81 21.35 -32.11
CA THR A 186 7.09 22.22 -33.27
C THR A 186 8.57 22.23 -33.71
N CYS A 187 9.26 21.09 -33.65
CA CYS A 187 10.65 20.98 -34.12
C CYS A 187 11.01 19.55 -34.59
N PRO A 188 11.21 19.32 -35.90
CA PRO A 188 12.05 18.24 -36.38
C PRO A 188 13.53 18.63 -36.17
N PRO A 189 14.36 17.82 -35.49
CA PRO A 189 15.78 18.12 -35.30
C PRO A 189 16.60 17.73 -36.55
N MET A 190 16.30 18.31 -37.70
CA MET A 190 17.08 18.19 -38.93
C MET A 190 16.99 19.46 -39.78
N PHE A 191 18.15 20.06 -40.05
CA PHE A 191 18.45 21.01 -41.12
C PHE A 191 17.53 22.25 -41.27
N ASP A 192 17.99 23.34 -40.67
CA ASP A 192 18.31 24.59 -41.40
C ASP A 192 17.20 25.17 -42.32
N GLN A 193 15.96 25.21 -41.83
CA GLN A 193 14.92 26.08 -42.38
C GLN A 193 14.36 27.03 -41.33
N PRO A 194 14.51 28.36 -41.50
CA PRO A 194 13.85 29.34 -40.64
C PRO A 194 12.37 29.44 -41.00
N SER A 195 11.54 28.49 -40.54
CA SER A 195 10.09 28.57 -40.70
C SER A 195 9.52 29.67 -39.77
N PRO A 196 8.83 30.69 -40.29
CA PRO A 196 8.29 31.77 -39.47
C PRO A 196 6.96 31.33 -38.84
N LEU A 197 7.03 30.67 -37.68
CA LEU A 197 5.87 30.36 -36.85
C LEU A 197 5.82 31.31 -35.63
N PRO A 198 5.11 32.46 -35.72
CA PRO A 198 5.02 33.44 -34.63
C PRO A 198 4.10 33.03 -33.47
N ASN A 199 3.59 31.78 -33.49
CA ASN A 199 2.61 31.30 -32.52
C ASN A 199 3.20 30.19 -31.64
N SER A 200 3.18 30.42 -30.33
CA SER A 200 3.58 29.45 -29.30
C SER A 200 2.88 28.10 -29.45
N PRO A 201 3.60 26.96 -29.35
CA PRO A 201 3.02 25.63 -29.48
C PRO A 201 1.92 25.38 -28.44
N PHE A 202 2.06 25.94 -27.25
CA PHE A 202 1.08 25.83 -26.17
C PHE A 202 -0.29 26.40 -26.52
N LYS A 203 -0.34 27.51 -27.27
CA LYS A 203 -1.60 28.12 -27.74
C LYS A 203 -2.32 27.19 -28.72
N THR A 204 -1.56 26.53 -29.60
CA THR A 204 -2.08 25.50 -30.53
C THR A 204 -2.58 24.26 -29.77
N ILE A 205 -1.84 23.78 -28.76
CA ILE A 205 -2.23 22.64 -27.92
C ILE A 205 -3.56 22.93 -27.20
N ILE A 206 -3.70 24.08 -26.53
CA ILE A 206 -4.94 24.47 -25.86
C ILE A 206 -6.11 24.55 -26.85
N LYS A 207 -5.92 25.15 -28.03
CA LYS A 207 -6.95 25.22 -29.08
C LYS A 207 -7.38 23.83 -29.57
N HIS A 208 -6.43 22.90 -29.75
CA HIS A 208 -6.73 21.53 -30.17
C HIS A 208 -7.49 20.76 -29.08
N LEU A 209 -7.05 20.85 -27.81
CA LEU A 209 -7.74 20.25 -26.67
C LEU A 209 -9.17 20.79 -26.52
N GLN A 210 -9.35 22.11 -26.61
CA GLN A 210 -10.67 22.75 -26.55
C GLN A 210 -11.59 22.29 -27.68
N ALA A 211 -11.09 22.20 -28.92
CA ALA A 211 -11.85 21.71 -30.07
C ALA A 211 -12.26 20.24 -29.91
N LYS A 212 -11.38 19.38 -29.38
CA LYS A 212 -11.69 17.97 -29.10
C LYS A 212 -12.69 17.82 -27.95
N LEU A 213 -12.50 18.52 -26.84
CA LEU A 213 -13.42 18.48 -25.69
C LEU A 213 -14.83 18.98 -26.04
N SER A 214 -14.94 20.08 -26.80
CA SER A 214 -16.24 20.64 -27.20
C SER A 214 -16.98 19.84 -28.29
N SER A 215 -16.27 19.00 -29.06
CA SER A 215 -16.86 18.13 -30.08
C SER A 215 -17.16 16.70 -29.59
N SER A 216 -16.71 16.34 -28.40
CA SER A 216 -16.87 14.98 -27.85
C SER A 216 -18.16 14.87 -27.01
N PRO A 217 -18.83 13.70 -27.00
CA PRO A 217 -20.04 13.51 -26.22
C PRO A 217 -19.73 13.49 -24.71
N PRO A 218 -20.68 13.84 -23.81
CA PRO A 218 -20.41 13.90 -22.38
C PRO A 218 -20.04 12.58 -21.68
N SER A 219 -20.08 11.46 -22.40
CA SER A 219 -19.62 10.13 -22.00
C SER A 219 -18.12 9.91 -22.22
N ASP A 220 -17.48 10.68 -23.11
CA ASP A 220 -16.09 10.46 -23.49
C ASP A 220 -15.14 11.01 -22.41
N ILE A 221 -14.16 10.19 -22.04
CA ILE A 221 -13.16 10.54 -21.02
C ILE A 221 -11.86 10.88 -21.72
N HIS A 222 -11.32 12.05 -21.42
CA HIS A 222 -10.13 12.62 -22.01
C HIS A 222 -8.94 12.57 -21.05
N ARG A 223 -7.88 11.86 -21.42
CA ARG A 223 -6.62 11.79 -20.66
C ARG A 223 -5.55 12.59 -21.38
N ILE A 224 -5.14 13.70 -20.78
CA ILE A 224 -4.10 14.58 -21.31
C ILE A 224 -2.75 14.11 -20.76
N VAL A 225 -1.81 13.80 -21.65
CA VAL A 225 -0.50 13.20 -21.38
C VAL A 225 0.57 14.17 -21.88
N ILE A 226 1.34 14.77 -20.97
CA ILE A 226 2.40 15.73 -21.32
C ILE A 226 3.74 15.22 -20.75
N PRO A 227 4.50 14.43 -21.53
CA PRO A 227 5.80 13.95 -21.11
C PRO A 227 6.85 15.06 -21.21
N SER A 228 7.60 15.24 -20.13
CA SER A 228 8.77 16.10 -19.99
C SER A 228 8.54 17.49 -20.56
N ILE A 229 7.57 18.22 -19.97
CA ILE A 229 7.28 19.60 -20.36
C ILE A 229 8.56 20.43 -20.25
N LEU A 230 8.77 21.33 -21.22
CA LEU A 230 9.98 22.16 -21.36
C LEU A 230 11.28 21.41 -21.69
N LEU A 231 11.26 20.10 -21.98
CA LEU A 231 12.46 19.37 -22.42
C LEU A 231 13.07 20.01 -23.70
N PRO A 232 14.35 20.45 -23.71
CA PRO A 232 14.93 21.21 -24.83
C PRO A 232 14.99 20.49 -26.18
N SER A 233 14.92 19.16 -26.20
CA SER A 233 14.85 18.36 -27.44
C SER A 233 13.47 18.37 -28.11
N LEU A 234 12.43 18.82 -27.39
CA LEU A 234 11.04 18.89 -27.86
C LEU A 234 10.56 20.34 -27.95
N TYR A 235 10.86 21.16 -26.94
CA TYR A 235 10.31 22.50 -26.78
C TYR A 235 11.37 23.56 -27.12
N SER A 236 10.99 24.55 -27.93
CA SER A 236 11.81 25.76 -28.15
C SER A 236 12.08 26.48 -26.82
N PRO A 237 13.26 27.09 -26.60
CA PRO A 237 13.58 27.84 -25.38
C PRO A 237 12.57 28.92 -25.00
N GLN A 238 11.83 29.47 -25.98
CA GLN A 238 10.74 30.41 -25.74
C GLN A 238 9.60 29.82 -24.88
N CYS A 239 9.39 28.51 -24.93
CA CYS A 239 8.37 27.81 -24.14
C CYS A 239 8.65 27.89 -22.63
N ALA A 240 9.93 27.99 -22.23
CA ALA A 240 10.32 28.13 -20.83
C ALA A 240 10.08 29.54 -20.25
N GLN A 241 9.67 30.51 -21.07
CA GLN A 241 9.30 31.84 -20.58
C GLN A 241 8.04 31.75 -19.71
N PRO A 242 8.00 32.43 -18.54
CA PRO A 242 6.85 32.39 -17.63
C PRO A 242 5.54 32.81 -18.32
N SER A 243 5.61 33.76 -19.25
CA SER A 243 4.47 34.23 -20.04
C SER A 243 3.87 33.14 -20.94
N GLU A 244 4.61 32.10 -21.31
CA GLU A 244 4.12 31.04 -22.18
C GLU A 244 3.70 29.81 -21.35
N VAL A 245 4.58 29.24 -20.52
CA VAL A 245 4.24 28.02 -19.75
C VAL A 245 3.20 28.25 -18.66
N LEU A 246 3.19 29.41 -17.98
CA LEU A 246 2.18 29.66 -16.93
C LEU A 246 0.81 29.98 -17.55
N GLN A 247 0.77 30.68 -18.70
CA GLN A 247 -0.47 30.87 -19.45
C GLN A 247 -1.00 29.53 -19.98
N PHE A 248 -0.12 28.64 -20.45
CA PHE A 248 -0.48 27.28 -20.86
C PHE A 248 -1.12 26.49 -19.74
N LEU A 249 -0.46 26.38 -18.59
CA LEU A 249 -0.95 25.61 -17.44
C LEU A 249 -2.22 26.22 -16.85
N HIS A 250 -2.33 27.55 -16.81
CA HIS A 250 -3.57 28.24 -16.43
C HIS A 250 -4.72 27.93 -17.41
N GLY A 251 -4.46 27.92 -18.72
CA GLY A 251 -5.43 27.52 -19.74
C GLY A 251 -5.84 26.04 -19.61
N LEU A 252 -4.89 25.15 -19.36
CA LEU A 252 -5.14 23.72 -19.13
C LEU A 252 -5.98 23.50 -17.86
N ARG A 253 -5.63 24.17 -16.75
CA ARG A 253 -6.43 24.19 -15.51
C ARG A 253 -7.86 24.67 -15.79
N SER A 254 -8.01 25.75 -16.56
CA SER A 254 -9.33 26.26 -16.97
C SER A 254 -10.14 25.21 -17.75
N LEU A 255 -9.55 24.53 -18.74
CA LEU A 255 -10.21 23.44 -19.47
C LEU A 255 -10.61 22.28 -18.53
N LEU A 256 -9.74 21.86 -17.62
CA LEU A 256 -10.06 20.80 -16.65
C LEU A 256 -11.24 21.20 -15.72
N ARG A 257 -11.37 22.48 -15.36
CA ARG A 257 -12.50 22.97 -14.57
C ARG A 257 -13.78 23.20 -15.38
N GLN A 258 -13.68 23.45 -16.68
CA GLN A 258 -14.83 23.49 -17.61
C GLN A 258 -15.40 22.11 -17.91
N TYR A 259 -14.55 21.07 -17.95
CA TYR A 259 -14.93 19.68 -18.25
C TYR A 259 -14.68 18.72 -17.06
N PRO A 260 -15.24 19.00 -15.86
CA PRO A 260 -14.85 18.35 -14.60
C PRO A 260 -15.28 16.89 -14.48
N THR A 261 -16.13 16.39 -15.37
CA THR A 261 -16.58 14.99 -15.42
C THR A 261 -16.02 14.22 -16.61
N GLN A 262 -15.07 14.78 -17.35
CA GLN A 262 -14.57 14.21 -18.60
C GLN A 262 -13.04 14.24 -18.70
N ALA A 263 -12.36 15.29 -18.22
CA ALA A 263 -10.93 15.49 -18.49
C ALA A 263 -10.02 15.30 -17.27
N THR A 264 -8.86 14.67 -17.44
CA THR A 264 -7.74 14.62 -16.47
C THR A 264 -6.40 14.79 -17.15
N ALA A 265 -5.43 15.40 -16.46
CA ALA A 265 -4.07 15.58 -16.96
C ALA A 265 -3.02 14.94 -16.04
N ILE A 266 -1.98 14.34 -16.62
CA ILE A 266 -0.70 14.09 -15.96
C ILE A 266 0.41 14.73 -16.78
N ILE A 267 1.27 15.47 -16.10
CA ILE A 267 2.40 16.22 -16.67
C ILE A 267 3.67 15.75 -15.97
N THR A 268 4.76 15.51 -16.70
CA THR A 268 6.08 15.27 -16.08
C THR A 268 7.04 16.43 -16.33
N LEU A 269 7.91 16.71 -15.34
CA LEU A 269 8.87 17.83 -15.39
C LEU A 269 10.25 17.36 -14.87
N PRO A 270 11.33 17.43 -15.67
CA PRO A 270 12.68 17.08 -15.21
C PRO A 270 13.27 18.19 -14.34
N THR A 271 13.34 17.97 -13.02
CA THR A 271 13.80 18.99 -12.06
C THR A 271 15.30 19.23 -12.08
N SER A 272 16.07 18.34 -12.71
CA SER A 272 17.49 18.58 -13.03
C SER A 272 17.70 19.68 -14.09
N LEU A 273 16.72 19.96 -14.94
CA LEU A 273 16.76 21.09 -15.88
C LEU A 273 16.01 22.32 -15.32
N TYR A 274 14.94 22.08 -14.57
CA TYR A 274 14.11 23.12 -13.95
C TYR A 274 14.02 22.87 -12.45
N PRO A 275 14.97 23.38 -11.63
CA PRO A 275 14.98 23.13 -10.20
C PRO A 275 13.72 23.66 -9.50
N ARG A 276 13.20 22.89 -8.53
CA ARG A 276 12.04 23.28 -7.69
C ARG A 276 12.27 24.53 -6.86
N SER A 277 13.54 24.87 -6.58
CA SER A 277 13.94 26.13 -5.95
C SER A 277 13.72 27.36 -6.85
N SER A 278 13.48 27.18 -8.15
CA SER A 278 13.17 28.28 -9.06
C SER A 278 11.72 28.76 -8.90
N GLY A 279 11.53 30.08 -8.95
CA GLY A 279 10.20 30.67 -8.89
C GLY A 279 9.27 30.18 -9.99
N LEU A 280 9.81 29.86 -11.18
CA LEU A 280 9.04 29.32 -12.31
C LEU A 280 8.37 27.98 -11.94
N VAL A 281 9.15 27.03 -11.40
CA VAL A 281 8.63 25.72 -11.01
C VAL A 281 7.65 25.85 -9.86
N ARG A 282 7.90 26.76 -8.90
CA ARG A 282 6.94 27.02 -7.83
C ARG A 282 5.59 27.54 -8.35
N TRP A 283 5.57 28.34 -9.42
CA TRP A 283 4.33 28.73 -10.09
C TRP A 283 3.67 27.58 -10.88
N ILE A 284 4.47 26.68 -11.49
CA ILE A 284 3.98 25.46 -12.15
C ILE A 284 3.27 24.54 -11.14
N GLU A 285 3.89 24.30 -9.97
CA GLU A 285 3.31 23.53 -8.86
C GLU A 285 1.96 24.10 -8.40
N LEU A 286 1.85 25.43 -8.26
CA LEU A 286 0.64 26.12 -7.80
C LEU A 286 -0.51 26.08 -8.81
N LEU A 287 -0.23 25.88 -10.10
CA LEU A 287 -1.25 25.73 -11.15
C LEU A 287 -1.75 24.28 -11.26
N CYS A 288 -0.99 23.30 -10.77
CA CYS A 288 -1.38 21.89 -10.72
C CYS A 288 -2.16 21.57 -9.43
N ASP A 289 -3.03 20.56 -9.47
CA ASP A 289 -3.87 20.21 -8.31
C ASP A 289 -3.18 19.22 -7.37
N GLY A 290 -2.28 18.40 -7.90
CA GLY A 290 -1.36 17.54 -7.16
C GLY A 290 0.06 17.65 -7.71
N VAL A 291 1.04 17.44 -6.84
CA VAL A 291 2.47 17.46 -7.14
C VAL A 291 3.14 16.34 -6.35
N ILE A 292 3.78 15.42 -7.08
CA ILE A 292 4.64 14.39 -6.52
C ILE A 292 6.03 14.48 -7.15
N GLU A 293 7.06 14.10 -6.41
CA GLU A 293 8.46 14.17 -6.82
C GLU A 293 9.11 12.79 -6.68
N LEU A 294 9.69 12.31 -7.78
CA LEU A 294 10.54 11.13 -7.86
C LEU A 294 11.99 11.57 -7.70
N ILE A 295 12.68 10.96 -6.73
CA ILE A 295 14.09 11.17 -6.43
C ILE A 295 14.79 9.80 -6.63
N PRO A 296 15.25 9.49 -7.86
CA PRO A 296 16.02 8.30 -8.14
C PRO A 296 17.27 8.25 -7.27
N LEU A 297 17.57 7.07 -6.72
CA LEU A 297 18.83 6.83 -6.04
C LEU A 297 19.89 6.45 -7.09
N PRO A 298 21.13 6.94 -6.98
CA PRO A 298 22.18 6.57 -7.91
C PRO A 298 22.45 5.07 -7.81
N ALA A 299 22.49 4.39 -8.96
CA ALA A 299 23.06 3.04 -9.02
C ALA A 299 24.50 3.09 -8.49
N ASN A 300 24.87 2.14 -7.61
CA ASN A 300 26.19 2.10 -6.99
C ASN A 300 27.29 2.29 -8.04
N PRO A 301 28.13 3.34 -7.97
CA PRO A 301 29.19 3.57 -8.95
C PRO A 301 30.20 2.40 -8.88
N GLY A 302 30.15 1.53 -9.89
CA GLY A 302 30.84 0.24 -9.92
C GLY A 302 29.95 -0.95 -10.27
N ALA A 303 28.62 -0.82 -10.24
CA ALA A 303 27.72 -1.81 -10.81
C ALA A 303 27.80 -1.79 -12.35
N PRO A 304 27.88 -2.95 -13.03
CA PRO A 304 27.88 -3.00 -14.49
C PRO A 304 26.55 -2.48 -15.05
N PRO A 305 26.55 -1.85 -16.25
CA PRO A 305 25.31 -1.42 -16.88
C PRO A 305 24.42 -2.63 -17.19
N PRO A 306 23.09 -2.53 -17.03
CA PRO A 306 22.19 -3.62 -17.42
C PRO A 306 22.36 -3.91 -18.92
N PRO A 307 22.53 -5.18 -19.33
CA PRO A 307 22.80 -5.51 -20.73
C PRO A 307 21.64 -5.06 -21.61
N ALA A 308 21.97 -4.36 -22.70
CA ALA A 308 20.98 -3.95 -23.69
C ALA A 308 20.26 -5.19 -24.26
N SER A 309 18.94 -5.12 -24.38
CA SER A 309 18.08 -6.24 -24.77
C SER A 309 18.37 -6.69 -26.21
N SER A 310 19.26 -7.66 -26.39
CA SER A 310 19.41 -8.40 -27.63
C SER A 310 18.49 -9.62 -27.62
N SER A 311 17.76 -9.80 -28.72
CA SER A 311 16.88 -10.94 -28.92
C SER A 311 17.71 -12.22 -29.11
N GLY A 312 17.79 -13.07 -28.09
CA GLY A 312 18.53 -14.32 -28.16
C GLY A 312 18.18 -15.25 -26.98
N SER A 313 17.87 -16.51 -27.29
CA SER A 313 17.49 -17.52 -26.30
C SER A 313 18.66 -17.99 -25.44
N LYS A 314 18.38 -18.32 -24.16
CA LYS A 314 19.20 -19.08 -23.20
C LYS A 314 20.47 -18.39 -22.64
N SER A 315 20.29 -17.62 -21.57
CA SER A 315 21.11 -17.72 -20.36
C SER A 315 20.38 -17.05 -19.19
N GLY A 316 20.36 -17.68 -18.02
CA GLY A 316 19.65 -17.17 -16.84
C GLY A 316 20.57 -17.10 -15.65
N SER A 317 21.07 -15.89 -15.34
CA SER A 317 21.66 -15.51 -14.05
C SER A 317 21.98 -14.01 -14.04
N GLU A 318 21.66 -13.33 -12.93
CA GLU A 318 22.00 -11.95 -12.50
C GLU A 318 20.88 -10.90 -12.50
N SER A 319 20.00 -10.82 -13.49
CA SER A 319 19.03 -9.69 -13.60
C SER A 319 18.00 -9.56 -12.48
N ASP A 320 17.61 -10.67 -11.83
CA ASP A 320 16.53 -10.65 -10.82
C ASP A 320 16.94 -10.08 -9.45
N LYS A 321 18.25 -9.93 -9.18
CA LYS A 321 18.73 -9.42 -7.87
C LYS A 321 18.59 -7.90 -7.74
N THR A 322 18.55 -7.18 -8.86
CA THR A 322 18.44 -5.71 -8.90
C THR A 322 17.00 -5.19 -8.86
N ASP A 323 16.00 -6.05 -9.15
CA ASP A 323 14.59 -5.65 -9.30
C ASP A 323 13.85 -5.41 -7.96
N GLN A 324 14.42 -5.85 -6.83
CA GLN A 324 13.80 -5.70 -5.49
C GLN A 324 14.34 -4.53 -4.66
N ALA A 325 15.45 -3.91 -5.07
CA ALA A 325 15.99 -2.74 -4.36
C ALA A 325 15.11 -1.49 -4.60
N PRO A 326 14.96 -0.58 -3.61
CA PRO A 326 14.35 0.72 -3.85
C PRO A 326 15.21 1.51 -4.84
N GLN A 327 14.65 1.78 -6.03
CA GLN A 327 15.33 2.52 -7.11
C GLN A 327 15.26 4.02 -6.90
N GLY A 328 14.38 4.49 -6.02
CA GLY A 328 14.28 5.88 -5.63
C GLY A 328 13.36 6.14 -4.45
N LEU A 329 13.24 7.41 -4.10
CA LEU A 329 12.32 7.95 -3.11
C LEU A 329 11.19 8.72 -3.81
N LEU A 330 9.98 8.64 -3.26
CA LEU A 330 8.79 9.35 -3.72
C LEU A 330 8.34 10.32 -2.62
N SER A 331 8.38 11.61 -2.91
CA SER A 331 7.87 12.66 -2.03
C SER A 331 6.54 13.20 -2.55
N VAL A 332 5.55 13.34 -1.66
CA VAL A 332 4.24 13.90 -1.99
C VAL A 332 4.16 15.33 -1.46
N HIS A 333 4.03 16.30 -2.36
CA HIS A 333 4.02 17.73 -2.01
C HIS A 333 2.61 18.30 -1.93
N THR A 334 1.77 17.97 -2.92
CA THR A 334 0.35 18.27 -2.90
C THR A 334 -0.45 17.11 -3.52
N LEU A 335 -1.73 17.03 -3.17
CA LEU A 335 -2.66 15.99 -3.60
C LEU A 335 -3.95 16.64 -4.12
N PRO A 336 -4.47 16.21 -5.29
CA PRO A 336 -5.67 16.79 -5.89
C PRO A 336 -6.84 16.77 -4.92
N VAL A 337 -7.68 17.82 -4.97
CA VAL A 337 -8.88 18.02 -4.13
C VAL A 337 -8.57 18.22 -2.64
N TYR A 338 -7.69 17.42 -2.03
CA TYR A 338 -7.40 17.46 -0.59
C TYR A 338 -6.75 18.78 -0.17
N HIS A 339 -5.69 19.21 -0.86
CA HIS A 339 -5.01 20.47 -0.53
C HIS A 339 -5.85 21.70 -0.89
N GLU A 340 -6.66 21.62 -1.96
CA GLU A 340 -7.60 22.69 -2.34
C GLU A 340 -8.69 22.93 -1.28
N LYS A 341 -9.09 21.87 -0.55
CA LYS A 341 -10.01 21.94 0.59
C LYS A 341 -9.33 22.37 1.91
N GLY A 342 -8.05 22.77 1.88
CA GLY A 342 -7.27 23.14 3.07
C GLY A 342 -6.66 21.97 3.83
N GLY A 343 -6.58 20.78 3.22
CA GLY A 343 -5.83 19.65 3.75
C GLY A 343 -4.34 19.98 3.87
N GLY A 344 -3.74 19.71 5.03
CA GLY A 344 -2.33 20.06 5.32
C GLY A 344 -2.07 20.75 6.67
N GLY A 345 -3.09 20.93 7.51
CA GLY A 345 -2.92 21.41 8.89
C GLY A 345 -2.05 20.47 9.75
N ALA A 346 -1.51 20.99 10.86
CA ALA A 346 -0.44 20.37 11.66
C ALA A 346 -0.68 18.94 12.20
N GLY A 347 -1.92 18.40 12.12
CA GLY A 347 -2.24 17.02 12.48
C GLY A 347 -2.13 15.99 11.35
N ALA A 348 -1.94 16.41 10.09
CA ALA A 348 -2.02 15.55 8.90
C ALA A 348 -0.65 15.14 8.33
N SER A 349 0.32 14.83 9.19
CA SER A 349 1.73 14.57 8.80
C SER A 349 1.91 13.33 7.91
N SER A 350 0.96 12.38 7.91
CA SER A 350 1.09 11.07 7.25
C SER A 350 1.22 11.12 5.72
N PHE A 351 0.90 12.27 5.09
CA PHE A 351 1.10 12.46 3.64
C PHE A 351 2.45 13.10 3.26
N ARG A 352 3.26 13.49 4.25
CA ARG A 352 4.61 14.06 4.04
C ARG A 352 5.74 13.05 4.26
N GLU A 353 5.40 11.79 4.52
CA GLU A 353 6.38 10.71 4.64
C GLU A 353 6.98 10.43 3.25
N THR A 354 8.31 10.51 3.16
CA THR A 354 9.03 10.13 1.93
C THR A 354 8.96 8.61 1.77
N LEU A 355 8.25 8.16 0.75
CA LEU A 355 8.11 6.75 0.40
C LEU A 355 9.31 6.30 -0.45
N SER A 356 9.47 5.00 -0.65
CA SER A 356 10.36 4.45 -1.69
C SER A 356 9.55 3.99 -2.91
N PHE A 357 10.21 3.95 -4.07
CA PHE A 357 9.65 3.33 -5.27
C PHE A 357 10.65 2.34 -5.88
N SER A 358 10.11 1.32 -6.54
CA SER A 358 10.85 0.39 -7.40
C SER A 358 9.99 0.03 -8.61
N LEU A 359 10.67 -0.26 -9.70
CA LEU A 359 10.10 -0.69 -10.97
C LEU A 359 10.62 -2.10 -11.25
N SER A 360 9.72 -3.09 -11.21
CA SER A 360 10.05 -4.46 -11.61
C SER A 360 9.43 -4.80 -12.97
N ALA A 361 10.18 -5.54 -13.79
CA ALA A 361 9.75 -5.95 -15.12
C ALA A 361 8.69 -7.08 -15.11
N SER A 362 8.59 -7.85 -14.01
CA SER A 362 7.96 -9.19 -13.98
C SER A 362 6.81 -9.31 -12.96
N ARG A 363 5.94 -8.29 -12.89
CA ARG A 363 4.93 -8.03 -11.84
C ARG A 363 5.58 -7.62 -10.53
N GLY A 364 5.05 -6.57 -9.89
CA GLY A 364 5.42 -6.16 -8.53
C GLY A 364 4.92 -7.11 -7.45
N LEU A 365 5.39 -8.36 -7.46
CA LEU A 365 5.17 -9.36 -6.41
C LEU A 365 6.43 -9.44 -5.55
N ARG A 366 6.39 -8.73 -4.41
CA ARG A 366 7.35 -8.93 -3.32
C ARG A 366 7.25 -10.38 -2.86
N GLN A 367 8.32 -11.16 -3.02
CA GLN A 367 8.40 -12.54 -2.53
C GLN A 367 9.05 -12.56 -1.16
N VAL A 368 8.30 -13.01 -0.15
CA VAL A 368 8.82 -13.15 1.21
C VAL A 368 9.72 -14.37 1.33
N ARG A 369 10.87 -14.21 2.00
CA ARG A 369 11.73 -15.33 2.38
C ARG A 369 11.22 -15.95 3.68
N ILE A 370 10.78 -17.20 3.61
CA ILE A 370 10.36 -17.99 4.78
C ILE A 370 11.54 -18.89 5.19
N SER A 371 12.14 -18.60 6.33
CA SER A 371 13.27 -19.35 6.90
C SER A 371 12.78 -20.62 7.58
N ARG A 372 13.09 -21.80 7.02
CA ARG A 372 12.83 -23.10 7.64
C ARG A 372 13.94 -23.41 8.64
N VAL A 373 13.59 -23.49 9.93
CA VAL A 373 14.54 -23.78 11.02
C VAL A 373 13.94 -24.85 11.93
N ALA A 374 14.57 -26.03 12.00
CA ALA A 374 14.11 -27.16 12.83
C ALA A 374 12.62 -27.51 12.65
N GLY A 375 12.12 -27.47 11.41
CA GLY A 375 10.71 -27.74 11.06
C GLY A 375 9.76 -26.55 11.22
N ARG A 376 10.20 -25.44 11.81
CA ARG A 376 9.42 -24.20 11.99
C ARG A 376 9.63 -23.25 10.81
N TYR A 377 8.61 -22.47 10.47
CA TYR A 377 8.63 -21.53 9.34
C TYR A 377 8.66 -20.09 9.88
N LEU A 378 9.81 -19.43 9.79
CA LEU A 378 10.06 -18.15 10.45
C LEU A 378 10.21 -17.01 9.43
N VAL A 379 9.65 -15.85 9.75
CA VAL A 379 9.84 -14.59 9.02
C VAL A 379 10.46 -13.57 9.98
N PHE A 380 11.66 -13.11 9.65
CA PHE A 380 12.46 -12.22 10.50
C PHE A 380 12.33 -10.74 10.13
N ASP A 381 11.91 -10.44 8.90
CA ASP A 381 11.78 -9.08 8.38
C ASP A 381 10.39 -8.48 8.71
N ILE A 382 10.36 -7.24 9.21
CA ILE A 382 9.12 -6.58 9.63
C ILE A 382 8.23 -6.19 8.45
N ASP A 383 8.83 -5.78 7.32
CA ASP A 383 8.09 -5.32 6.16
C ASP A 383 7.48 -6.52 5.40
N ASP A 384 8.14 -7.67 5.43
CA ASP A 384 7.59 -8.96 4.96
C ASP A 384 6.40 -9.41 5.83
N VAL A 385 6.50 -9.28 7.15
CA VAL A 385 5.38 -9.56 8.08
C VAL A 385 4.19 -8.62 7.82
N VAL A 386 4.46 -7.32 7.62
CA VAL A 386 3.43 -6.32 7.29
C VAL A 386 2.80 -6.63 5.92
N TYR A 387 3.60 -7.05 4.93
CA TYR A 387 3.12 -7.46 3.61
C TYR A 387 2.21 -8.69 3.69
N ILE A 388 2.65 -9.76 4.36
CA ILE A 388 1.87 -10.99 4.56
C ILE A 388 0.52 -10.70 5.22
N ARG A 389 0.50 -9.88 6.27
CA ARG A 389 -0.75 -9.52 6.98
C ARG A 389 -1.69 -8.67 6.13
N ARG A 390 -1.17 -7.67 5.41
CA ARG A 390 -1.99 -6.73 4.62
C ARG A 390 -2.53 -7.32 3.32
N TYR A 391 -1.70 -8.07 2.58
CA TYR A 391 -2.04 -8.55 1.24
C TYR A 391 -2.52 -10.01 1.20
N HIS A 392 -2.16 -10.83 2.19
CA HIS A 392 -2.57 -12.23 2.24
C HIS A 392 -3.49 -12.57 3.41
N GLY A 393 -3.76 -11.64 4.33
CA GLY A 393 -4.70 -11.83 5.45
C GLY A 393 -4.20 -12.80 6.53
N ILE A 394 -2.90 -13.07 6.55
CA ILE A 394 -2.27 -14.06 7.44
C ILE A 394 -1.75 -13.32 8.69
N CYS A 395 -2.26 -13.68 9.86
CA CYS A 395 -1.85 -13.04 11.11
C CYS A 395 -0.57 -13.62 11.70
N ALA A 396 -0.42 -14.95 11.65
CA ALA A 396 0.69 -15.70 12.22
C ALA A 396 0.97 -15.36 13.71
N VAL A 397 2.08 -15.83 14.29
CA VAL A 397 2.39 -15.67 15.73
C VAL A 397 3.78 -15.07 15.93
N LEU A 398 3.90 -14.00 16.72
CA LEU A 398 5.19 -13.47 17.16
C LEU A 398 5.81 -14.41 18.19
N THR A 399 7.07 -14.80 18.02
CA THR A 399 7.72 -15.84 18.86
C THR A 399 9.07 -15.44 19.45
N GLY A 400 9.70 -14.35 18.99
CA GLY A 400 10.96 -13.89 19.55
C GLY A 400 10.79 -13.15 20.88
N THR A 401 11.82 -13.15 21.72
CA THR A 401 11.86 -12.32 22.93
C THR A 401 12.18 -10.86 22.57
N MET A 402 11.64 -9.89 23.32
CA MET A 402 11.98 -8.49 23.07
C MET A 402 13.41 -8.17 23.56
N PRO A 403 14.33 -7.66 22.71
CA PRO A 403 15.73 -7.42 23.10
C PRO A 403 15.90 -6.46 24.28
N GLN A 404 14.94 -5.54 24.49
CA GLN A 404 14.98 -4.58 25.60
C GLN A 404 14.61 -5.20 26.96
N ASN A 405 13.83 -6.29 26.98
CA ASN A 405 13.32 -6.95 28.18
C ASN A 405 13.37 -8.49 28.02
N PRO A 406 14.55 -9.12 27.98
CA PRO A 406 14.70 -10.53 27.59
C PRO A 406 14.13 -11.53 28.60
N THR A 407 13.83 -11.11 29.83
CA THR A 407 13.18 -11.93 30.88
C THR A 407 11.65 -11.90 30.81
N GLN A 408 11.07 -11.14 29.86
CA GLN A 408 9.64 -10.96 29.70
C GLN A 408 9.13 -11.84 28.55
N ASN A 409 8.16 -12.70 28.86
CA ASN A 409 7.58 -13.68 27.92
C ASN A 409 6.10 -13.40 27.57
N LEU A 410 5.58 -12.22 27.91
CA LEU A 410 4.18 -11.84 27.69
C LEU A 410 3.98 -11.02 26.40
N PHE A 411 5.00 -10.29 25.96
CA PHE A 411 5.03 -9.58 24.68
C PHE A 411 6.16 -10.12 23.83
N LEU A 412 5.81 -10.95 22.86
CA LEU A 412 6.75 -11.53 21.90
C LEU A 412 6.88 -10.60 20.68
N GLY A 413 8.09 -10.57 20.11
CA GLY A 413 8.45 -9.82 18.92
C GLY A 413 8.86 -10.75 17.77
N LEU A 414 9.63 -10.20 16.82
CA LEU A 414 10.17 -10.95 15.69
C LEU A 414 11.16 -12.04 16.17
N PRO A 415 11.20 -13.23 15.54
CA PRO A 415 10.49 -13.58 14.30
C PRO A 415 9.00 -13.89 14.49
N VAL A 416 8.26 -13.74 13.40
CA VAL A 416 6.92 -14.32 13.24
C VAL A 416 7.07 -15.77 12.79
N GLU A 417 6.40 -16.69 13.48
CA GLU A 417 6.21 -18.07 13.07
C GLU A 417 4.91 -18.21 12.27
N LEU A 418 5.04 -18.71 11.04
CA LEU A 418 3.95 -19.16 10.18
C LEU A 418 3.65 -20.63 10.49
N HIS A 419 2.39 -21.04 10.45
CA HIS A 419 2.07 -22.47 10.39
C HIS A 419 2.40 -23.00 8.99
N ALA A 420 2.63 -24.32 8.88
CA ALA A 420 3.01 -24.96 7.63
C ALA A 420 1.96 -24.72 6.51
N GLU A 421 0.67 -24.61 6.85
CA GLU A 421 -0.41 -24.31 5.90
C GLU A 421 -0.41 -22.85 5.42
N GLU A 422 0.03 -21.92 6.27
CA GLU A 422 0.17 -20.50 5.94
C GLU A 422 1.37 -20.30 5.01
N ALA A 423 2.50 -20.91 5.35
CA ALA A 423 3.70 -20.94 4.53
C ALA A 423 3.43 -21.59 3.16
N LYS A 424 2.72 -22.73 3.14
CA LYS A 424 2.31 -23.42 1.91
C LYS A 424 1.42 -22.52 1.05
N LEU A 425 0.40 -21.87 1.63
CA LEU A 425 -0.48 -20.98 0.87
C LEU A 425 0.26 -19.79 0.24
N LEU A 426 1.25 -19.21 0.94
CA LEU A 426 2.06 -18.12 0.38
C LEU A 426 2.91 -18.59 -0.80
N VAL A 427 3.49 -19.80 -0.69
CA VAL A 427 4.23 -20.47 -1.77
C VAL A 427 3.32 -20.79 -2.96
N ASP A 428 2.13 -21.36 -2.72
CA ASP A 428 1.15 -21.69 -3.77
C ASP A 428 0.68 -20.43 -4.54
N LYS A 429 0.61 -19.28 -3.86
CA LYS A 429 0.29 -17.97 -4.45
C LYS A 429 1.47 -17.31 -5.17
N GLY A 430 2.68 -17.90 -5.13
CA GLY A 430 3.91 -17.30 -5.66
C GLY A 430 4.38 -16.05 -4.91
N ALA A 431 3.88 -15.83 -3.68
CA ALA A 431 4.13 -14.66 -2.85
C ALA A 431 5.22 -14.86 -1.79
N ALA A 432 5.72 -16.08 -1.64
CA ALA A 432 6.84 -16.42 -0.79
C ALA A 432 7.60 -17.64 -1.33
N TYR A 433 8.80 -17.86 -0.81
CA TYR A 433 9.57 -19.09 -1.00
C TYR A 433 10.14 -19.57 0.34
N ILE A 434 10.37 -20.88 0.45
CA ILE A 434 10.93 -21.49 1.66
C ILE A 434 12.43 -21.71 1.45
N ALA A 435 13.23 -21.11 2.33
CA ALA A 435 14.68 -21.22 2.38
C ALA A 435 15.07 -22.16 3.54
N ASP A 436 15.92 -23.16 3.29
CA ASP A 436 16.32 -24.12 4.32
C ASP A 436 17.58 -23.66 5.02
N GLU A 437 17.44 -22.84 6.07
CA GLU A 437 18.56 -22.09 6.66
C GLU A 437 19.75 -22.96 7.06
N LEU A 438 19.52 -24.20 7.51
CA LEU A 438 20.62 -25.10 7.86
C LEU A 438 21.48 -25.45 6.63
N THR A 439 20.84 -25.83 5.53
CA THR A 439 21.50 -26.21 4.28
C THR A 439 22.07 -24.98 3.56
N ASP A 440 21.30 -23.89 3.50
CA ASP A 440 21.71 -22.62 2.89
C ASP A 440 22.92 -22.01 3.61
N HIS A 441 22.92 -22.00 4.95
CA HIS A 441 24.01 -21.41 5.72
C HIS A 441 25.28 -22.26 5.68
N LEU A 442 25.16 -23.59 5.80
CA LEU A 442 26.32 -24.49 5.73
C LEU A 442 26.97 -24.48 4.33
N SER A 443 26.17 -24.57 3.27
CA SER A 443 26.69 -24.52 1.89
C SER A 443 27.43 -23.20 1.63
N GLN A 444 26.87 -22.06 2.05
CA GLN A 444 27.53 -20.77 1.89
C GLN A 444 28.81 -20.63 2.73
N LEU A 445 28.80 -21.06 3.99
CA LEU A 445 30.02 -21.07 4.81
C LEU A 445 31.16 -21.85 4.15
N THR A 446 30.85 -22.92 3.41
CA THR A 446 31.84 -23.69 2.65
C THR A 446 32.24 -23.08 1.31
N THR A 447 31.46 -22.15 0.73
CA THR A 447 31.71 -21.56 -0.60
C THR A 447 31.98 -20.05 -0.60
N MET A 448 32.17 -19.40 0.55
CA MET A 448 32.37 -17.94 0.60
C MET A 448 33.73 -17.50 0.06
N ASP A 449 33.71 -16.79 -1.07
CA ASP A 449 34.85 -16.01 -1.57
C ASP A 449 35.26 -14.88 -0.61
N GLU A 450 36.57 -14.59 -0.51
CA GLU A 450 37.11 -13.46 0.26
C GLU A 450 36.43 -12.10 0.00
N PRO A 451 36.19 -11.65 -1.26
CA PRO A 451 35.50 -10.39 -1.53
C PRO A 451 34.11 -10.31 -0.88
N THR A 452 33.31 -11.38 -0.96
CA THR A 452 31.97 -11.44 -0.38
C THR A 452 32.03 -11.38 1.15
N ARG A 453 32.98 -12.10 1.75
CA ARG A 453 33.27 -12.02 3.20
C ARG A 453 33.69 -10.61 3.63
N LYS A 454 34.49 -9.91 2.82
CA LYS A 454 34.93 -8.53 3.08
C LYS A 454 33.78 -7.53 2.98
N ALA A 455 32.91 -7.67 1.98
CA ALA A 455 31.71 -6.85 1.82
C ALA A 455 30.75 -7.01 2.99
N TYR A 456 30.52 -8.25 3.46
CA TYR A 456 29.72 -8.52 4.66
C TYR A 456 30.30 -7.86 5.93
N LEU A 457 31.62 -7.98 6.15
CA LEU A 457 32.28 -7.32 7.28
C LEU A 457 32.22 -5.79 7.22
N GLN A 458 32.17 -5.20 6.02
CA GLN A 458 31.91 -3.77 5.84
C GLN A 458 30.44 -3.43 6.16
N HIS A 459 29.48 -4.22 5.69
CA HIS A 459 28.06 -4.05 5.99
C HIS A 459 27.77 -4.10 7.51
N LEU A 460 28.34 -5.07 8.23
CA LEU A 460 28.22 -5.15 9.70
C LEU A 460 28.83 -3.94 10.42
N LYS A 461 29.97 -3.42 9.92
CA LYS A 461 30.58 -2.19 10.46
C LYS A 461 29.66 -0.99 10.24
N GLN A 462 29.05 -0.88 9.06
CA GLN A 462 28.11 0.20 8.73
C GLN A 462 26.83 0.12 9.57
N GLN A 463 26.22 -1.06 9.72
CA GLN A 463 25.06 -1.25 10.61
C GLN A 463 25.39 -0.83 12.05
N ARG A 464 26.57 -1.20 12.56
CA ARG A 464 27.04 -0.79 13.89
C ARG A 464 27.21 0.72 14.02
N GLN A 465 27.76 1.39 13.00
CA GLN A 465 27.91 2.85 12.96
C GLN A 465 26.55 3.56 12.92
N ASN A 466 25.60 3.07 12.12
CA ASN A 466 24.27 3.65 12.04
C ASN A 466 23.51 3.47 13.38
N ALA A 467 23.58 2.29 14.00
CA ALA A 467 22.98 2.04 15.30
C ALA A 467 23.62 2.88 16.42
N GLN A 468 24.95 3.09 16.37
CA GLN A 468 25.66 4.03 17.26
C GLN A 468 25.09 5.44 17.14
N GLN A 469 24.96 5.96 15.92
CA GLN A 469 24.43 7.30 15.65
C GLN A 469 23.00 7.45 16.19
N VAL A 470 22.10 6.53 15.88
CA VAL A 470 20.71 6.54 16.39
C VAL A 470 20.67 6.47 17.93
N PHE A 471 21.54 5.67 18.55
CA PHE A 471 21.64 5.58 20.00
C PHE A 471 22.15 6.89 20.64
N ASP A 472 23.16 7.52 20.06
CA ASP A 472 23.69 8.80 20.52
C ASP A 472 22.70 9.96 20.32
N GLU A 473 21.96 9.97 19.20
CA GLU A 473 20.86 10.89 18.95
C GLU A 473 19.72 10.73 19.96
N GLU A 474 19.29 9.49 20.25
CA GLU A 474 18.26 9.24 21.26
C GLU A 474 18.74 9.63 22.67
N LYS A 475 19.98 9.31 23.01
CA LYS A 475 20.62 9.71 24.27
C LYS A 475 20.68 11.24 24.40
N ALA A 476 21.05 11.95 23.33
CA ALA A 476 21.01 13.41 23.27
C ALA A 476 19.58 13.95 23.42
N ARG A 477 18.59 13.34 22.76
CA ARG A 477 17.16 13.69 22.84
C ARG A 477 16.61 13.52 24.26
N VAL A 478 16.95 12.44 24.95
CA VAL A 478 16.57 12.20 26.35
C VAL A 478 17.25 13.20 27.28
N GLN A 479 18.56 13.46 27.11
CA GLN A 479 19.27 14.47 27.88
C GLN A 479 18.67 15.87 27.68
N ALA A 480 18.34 16.27 26.44
CA ALA A 480 17.68 17.54 26.14
C ALA A 480 16.31 17.64 26.83
N LYS A 481 15.48 16.59 26.80
CA LYS A 481 14.21 16.53 27.55
C LYS A 481 14.41 16.68 29.06
N HIS A 482 15.43 16.05 29.64
CA HIS A 482 15.77 16.19 31.06
C HIS A 482 16.27 17.60 31.41
N GLN A 483 17.10 18.21 30.57
CA GLN A 483 17.57 19.59 30.75
C GLN A 483 16.42 20.60 30.62
N ALA A 484 15.51 20.42 29.65
CA ALA A 484 14.31 21.25 29.51
C ALA A 484 13.40 21.14 30.75
N LYS A 485 13.15 19.93 31.26
CA LYS A 485 12.40 19.73 32.53
C LYS A 485 13.08 20.38 33.73
N ARG A 486 14.42 20.40 33.79
CA ARG A 486 15.17 21.09 34.87
C ARG A 486 15.10 22.61 34.75
N LYS A 487 15.16 23.17 33.54
CA LYS A 487 15.00 24.62 33.30
C LYS A 487 13.56 25.13 33.51
N ALA A 488 12.56 24.24 33.50
CA ALA A 488 11.15 24.59 33.67
C ALA A 488 10.66 24.67 35.13
N LYS A 489 11.51 24.43 36.14
CA LYS A 489 11.20 24.72 37.55
C LYS A 489 11.80 26.08 37.94
N PRO A 490 10.98 27.10 38.30
CA PRO A 490 11.50 28.31 38.92
C PRO A 490 12.06 28.00 40.32
N ALA A 491 13.14 28.67 40.70
CA ALA A 491 13.59 28.73 42.08
C ALA A 491 12.68 29.69 42.87
N ALA A 492 12.26 29.29 44.07
CA ALA A 492 11.49 30.11 44.99
C ALA A 492 12.08 29.99 46.40
N GLU A 493 12.54 31.13 46.91
CA GLU A 493 13.08 31.39 48.24
C GLU A 493 12.32 32.61 48.78
N VAL A 494 12.11 32.85 50.08
CA VAL A 494 12.66 32.32 51.36
C VAL A 494 11.45 32.21 52.35
N PRO A 495 11.53 32.21 53.70
CA PRO A 495 12.55 31.82 54.70
C PRO A 495 11.97 30.85 55.79
N ALA A 496 12.67 30.67 56.92
CA ALA A 496 12.24 29.85 58.08
C ALA A 496 11.59 30.67 59.23
N THR A 497 10.66 30.07 59.99
CA THR A 497 10.45 30.31 61.45
C THR A 497 9.48 29.28 62.10
N GLU A 498 10.05 28.29 62.81
CA GLU A 498 9.88 28.00 64.25
C GLU A 498 8.49 27.93 65.00
N VAL A 499 8.28 26.80 65.71
CA VAL A 499 7.83 26.61 67.13
C VAL A 499 6.61 25.67 67.42
N ALA A 500 6.86 24.68 68.33
CA ALA A 500 6.00 23.88 69.25
C ALA A 500 4.71 23.18 68.73
N GLU A 501 4.55 21.85 68.82
CA GLU A 501 4.47 20.94 70.00
C GLU A 501 3.15 21.04 70.82
N GLN A 502 2.30 20.00 70.76
CA GLN A 502 2.19 18.97 71.83
C GLN A 502 1.20 17.84 71.46
N GLU A 503 1.40 16.67 72.06
CA GLU A 503 0.73 15.39 71.78
C GLU A 503 -0.42 15.10 72.78
N ASP A 504 -1.39 14.24 72.42
CA ASP A 504 -1.72 13.00 73.17
C ASP A 504 -2.86 12.16 72.48
N PRO A 505 -3.10 10.87 72.83
CA PRO A 505 -3.32 9.86 71.80
C PRO A 505 -4.55 8.94 72.00
N SER A 506 -4.88 8.13 70.98
CA SER A 506 -5.52 6.82 71.21
C SER A 506 -5.35 5.85 70.02
N SER A 507 -4.79 4.65 70.30
CA SER A 507 -5.01 3.33 69.66
C SER A 507 -5.12 3.20 68.11
N SER A 508 -4.52 2.21 67.43
CA SER A 508 -3.75 1.03 67.84
C SER A 508 -3.14 0.34 66.59
N SER A 509 -2.14 -0.51 66.82
CA SER A 509 -1.69 -1.65 65.98
C SER A 509 -0.94 -1.40 64.65
N THR A 510 0.38 -1.66 64.72
CA THR A 510 1.19 -2.56 63.83
C THR A 510 1.24 -2.33 62.31
N ALA A 511 2.38 -2.45 61.60
CA ALA A 511 3.80 -2.62 61.97
C ALA A 511 4.68 -2.55 60.68
N LEU A 512 5.98 -2.82 60.84
CA LEU A 512 6.78 -3.66 59.92
C LEU A 512 7.54 -3.04 58.72
N PHE A 513 7.63 -1.71 58.57
CA PHE A 513 8.53 -1.12 57.56
C PHE A 513 9.26 0.13 58.08
N ASP A 514 10.28 -0.07 58.90
CA ASP A 514 11.37 0.90 59.01
C ASP A 514 12.73 0.18 58.99
N THR A 515 13.47 0.37 57.90
CA THR A 515 14.89 0.02 57.76
C THR A 515 15.58 1.07 56.88
N PRO A 516 16.86 1.37 57.10
CA PRO A 516 17.43 2.65 56.70
C PRO A 516 17.60 2.74 55.18
N LYS A 517 17.26 3.89 54.59
CA LYS A 517 17.54 4.19 53.17
C LYS A 517 19.03 4.00 52.88
N PRO A 518 19.44 3.02 52.06
CA PRO A 518 20.82 2.93 51.63
C PRO A 518 21.10 4.09 50.68
N ASN A 519 22.21 4.78 50.92
CA ASN A 519 22.69 5.87 50.09
C ASN A 519 22.88 5.33 48.65
N PRO A 520 22.18 5.85 47.62
CA PRO A 520 22.40 5.39 46.25
C PRO A 520 23.76 5.92 45.79
N LYS A 521 24.81 5.14 46.01
CA LYS A 521 26.02 5.21 45.18
C LYS A 521 25.53 5.08 43.75
N GLN A 522 25.57 6.19 43.01
CA GLN A 522 25.31 6.18 41.58
C GLN A 522 26.44 5.43 40.90
N GLU A 523 26.34 4.10 40.87
CA GLU A 523 27.00 3.33 39.83
C GLU A 523 26.53 3.94 38.50
N LYS A 524 27.47 4.61 37.82
CA LYS A 524 27.31 4.93 36.42
C LYS A 524 27.21 3.61 35.69
N LYS A 525 25.97 3.11 35.53
CA LYS A 525 25.68 2.01 34.64
C LYS A 525 25.99 2.51 33.25
N GLU A 526 27.24 2.29 32.84
CA GLU A 526 27.71 2.64 31.52
C GLU A 526 26.79 1.89 30.56
N LEU A 527 26.02 2.66 29.78
CA LEU A 527 25.10 2.10 28.80
C LEU A 527 25.97 1.54 27.68
N ALA A 528 26.45 0.32 27.91
CA ALA A 528 27.10 -0.49 26.89
C ALA A 528 26.18 -0.53 25.67
N LEU A 529 26.81 -0.37 24.50
CA LEU A 529 26.07 -0.34 23.24
C LEU A 529 25.24 -1.62 23.12
N PRO A 530 23.94 -1.52 22.76
CA PRO A 530 23.18 -2.70 22.43
C PRO A 530 23.91 -3.41 21.28
N GLY A 531 24.31 -4.66 21.53
CA GLY A 531 25.01 -5.46 20.53
C GLY A 531 24.13 -5.57 19.29
N VAL A 532 24.59 -5.00 18.17
CA VAL A 532 23.89 -5.11 16.88
C VAL A 532 24.08 -6.53 16.37
N THR A 533 23.20 -7.42 16.82
CA THR A 533 23.01 -8.74 16.22
C THR A 533 22.21 -8.53 14.93
N PRO A 534 22.76 -8.83 13.74
CA PRO A 534 21.99 -8.75 12.50
C PRO A 534 20.80 -9.71 12.59
N THR A 535 19.59 -9.21 12.37
CA THR A 535 18.35 -10.00 12.45
C THR A 535 18.16 -10.95 11.27
N THR A 536 18.92 -10.78 10.19
CA THR A 536 18.85 -11.60 8.98
C THR A 536 20.24 -11.83 8.38
N SER A 537 20.47 -13.03 7.85
CA SER A 537 21.60 -13.38 6.99
C SER A 537 21.43 -12.93 5.53
N LEU A 538 20.38 -12.17 5.18
CA LEU A 538 20.13 -11.65 3.82
C LEU A 538 21.36 -11.04 3.12
N PRO A 539 22.25 -10.28 3.79
CA PRO A 539 23.46 -9.75 3.16
C PRO A 539 24.57 -10.78 2.85
N LEU A 540 24.46 -12.01 3.38
CA LEU A 540 25.37 -13.13 3.11
C LEU A 540 24.89 -14.04 1.97
N LEU A 541 23.58 -14.21 1.86
CA LEU A 541 22.98 -15.20 0.97
C LEU A 541 22.89 -14.63 -0.45
N PRO A 542 23.46 -15.28 -1.49
CA PRO A 542 23.04 -15.00 -2.85
C PRO A 542 21.52 -15.25 -2.96
N THR A 543 20.77 -14.24 -3.44
CA THR A 543 19.34 -14.39 -3.78
C THR A 543 19.16 -15.65 -4.62
N PRO A 544 18.23 -16.56 -4.27
CA PRO A 544 18.18 -17.89 -4.87
C PRO A 544 17.84 -17.81 -6.35
N THR A 545 18.81 -18.16 -7.19
CA THR A 545 18.57 -18.45 -8.59
C THR A 545 17.75 -19.74 -8.66
N THR A 546 16.59 -19.69 -9.32
CA THR A 546 15.70 -20.83 -9.65
C THR A 546 15.11 -21.67 -8.50
N LEU A 547 13.79 -21.52 -8.33
CA LEU A 547 12.78 -22.60 -8.32
C LEU A 547 12.93 -23.82 -7.37
N GLY A 548 13.77 -23.76 -6.34
CA GLY A 548 13.89 -24.78 -5.29
C GLY A 548 12.79 -24.73 -4.23
N SER A 549 11.51 -24.66 -4.62
CA SER A 549 10.41 -24.64 -3.65
C SER A 549 10.22 -26.01 -2.97
N SER A 550 10.89 -26.20 -1.84
CA SER A 550 10.62 -27.33 -0.95
C SER A 550 9.25 -27.11 -0.30
N ALA A 551 8.22 -27.72 -0.88
CA ALA A 551 6.87 -27.66 -0.33
C ALA A 551 6.87 -28.19 1.12
N PRO A 552 6.13 -27.56 2.06
CA PRO A 552 5.99 -28.06 3.42
C PRO A 552 5.57 -29.53 3.42
N THR A 553 6.47 -30.38 3.94
CA THR A 553 6.36 -31.85 3.90
C THR A 553 5.64 -32.42 5.12
N ASP A 554 5.16 -31.58 6.04
CA ASP A 554 4.46 -32.01 7.26
C ASP A 554 3.09 -32.63 6.90
N PRO A 555 2.85 -33.93 7.17
CA PRO A 555 1.60 -34.59 6.84
C PRO A 555 0.41 -34.02 7.61
N SER A 556 0.59 -33.49 8.82
CA SER A 556 -0.49 -32.92 9.63
C SER A 556 -1.03 -31.61 9.04
N SER A 557 -0.17 -30.83 8.40
CA SER A 557 -0.54 -29.59 7.72
C SER A 557 -1.34 -29.82 6.44
N ILE A 558 -1.12 -30.95 5.75
CA ILE A 558 -1.86 -31.32 4.53
C ILE A 558 -3.37 -31.43 4.82
N THR A 559 -3.75 -31.95 5.99
CA THR A 559 -5.15 -32.12 6.40
C THR A 559 -5.85 -30.79 6.69
N LYS A 560 -5.15 -29.81 7.28
CA LYS A 560 -5.73 -28.51 7.69
C LYS A 560 -5.74 -27.46 6.58
N LEU A 561 -4.78 -27.54 5.65
CA LEU A 561 -4.60 -26.61 4.54
C LEU A 561 -5.87 -26.32 3.71
N PRO A 562 -6.74 -27.29 3.35
CA PRO A 562 -7.93 -26.99 2.56
C PRO A 562 -8.93 -26.09 3.29
N LEU A 563 -9.15 -26.33 4.59
CA LEU A 563 -10.05 -25.52 5.40
C LEU A 563 -9.46 -24.12 5.66
N TYR A 564 -8.14 -24.03 5.88
CA TYR A 564 -7.43 -22.76 5.95
C TYR A 564 -7.58 -21.94 4.65
N ARG A 565 -7.33 -22.58 3.50
CA ARG A 565 -7.52 -21.96 2.16
C ARG A 565 -8.95 -21.48 1.95
N TYR A 566 -9.94 -22.25 2.39
CA TYR A 566 -11.36 -21.87 2.32
C TYR A 566 -11.65 -20.58 3.08
N PHE A 567 -11.21 -20.45 4.33
CA PHE A 567 -11.35 -19.22 5.11
C PHE A 567 -10.63 -18.04 4.45
N ASN A 568 -9.37 -18.23 4.07
CA ASN A 568 -8.55 -17.18 3.47
C ASN A 568 -9.12 -16.68 2.12
N SER A 569 -9.61 -17.58 1.27
CA SER A 569 -10.23 -17.25 -0.03
C SER A 569 -11.50 -16.39 0.11
N ARG A 570 -12.15 -16.43 1.27
CA ARG A 570 -13.37 -15.67 1.61
C ARG A 570 -13.08 -14.42 2.43
N GLY A 571 -11.81 -14.08 2.66
CA GLY A 571 -11.40 -12.90 3.42
C GLY A 571 -11.52 -13.02 4.95
N TYR A 572 -11.73 -14.24 5.47
CA TYR A 572 -11.63 -14.47 6.91
C TYR A 572 -10.16 -14.48 7.34
N TYR A 573 -9.90 -13.91 8.52
CA TYR A 573 -8.61 -13.98 9.19
C TYR A 573 -8.64 -15.15 10.19
N THR A 574 -7.50 -15.78 10.39
CA THR A 574 -7.35 -16.94 11.29
C THR A 574 -6.17 -16.75 12.23
N THR A 575 -6.34 -17.15 13.48
CA THR A 575 -5.26 -17.32 14.46
C THR A 575 -5.35 -18.73 15.07
N PRO A 576 -4.32 -19.24 15.75
CA PRO A 576 -4.38 -20.53 16.43
C PRO A 576 -5.59 -20.65 17.35
N GLY A 577 -6.34 -21.75 17.22
CA GLY A 577 -7.49 -22.07 18.04
C GLY A 577 -7.16 -22.77 19.36
N LEU A 578 -5.91 -23.23 19.54
CA LEU A 578 -5.50 -24.15 20.62
C LEU A 578 -5.94 -23.69 22.02
N ARG A 579 -5.84 -22.39 22.32
CA ARG A 579 -6.28 -21.79 23.59
C ARG A 579 -7.76 -22.04 23.92
N PHE A 580 -8.58 -22.31 22.91
CA PHE A 580 -10.01 -22.55 22.99
C PHE A 580 -10.40 -23.98 22.62
N GLY A 581 -9.44 -24.88 22.39
CA GLY A 581 -9.68 -26.28 22.06
C GLY A 581 -10.16 -26.52 20.62
N GLY A 582 -9.62 -25.78 19.65
CA GLY A 582 -9.82 -26.06 18.23
C GLY A 582 -8.60 -25.71 17.37
N ASP A 583 -8.64 -25.97 16.06
CA ASP A 583 -7.52 -25.66 15.16
C ASP A 583 -7.35 -24.16 14.94
N PHE A 584 -8.44 -23.47 14.63
CA PHE A 584 -8.44 -22.05 14.28
C PHE A 584 -9.47 -21.25 15.09
N SER A 585 -9.10 -20.05 15.55
CA SER A 585 -10.07 -18.98 15.82
C SER A 585 -10.25 -18.18 14.53
N VAL A 586 -11.48 -18.08 14.05
CA VAL A 586 -11.81 -17.47 12.74
C VAL A 586 -12.53 -16.15 12.95
N TYR A 587 -12.04 -15.10 12.30
CA TYR A 587 -12.45 -13.71 12.45
C TYR A 587 -12.98 -13.17 11.11
N PRO A 588 -14.07 -12.38 11.09
CA PRO A 588 -14.62 -11.77 9.87
C PRO A 588 -13.73 -10.65 9.28
N GLY A 589 -12.63 -10.29 9.95
CA GLY A 589 -11.67 -9.28 9.55
C GLY A 589 -10.46 -9.29 10.51
N ASP A 590 -9.55 -8.33 10.39
CA ASP A 590 -8.31 -8.31 11.18
C ASP A 590 -8.58 -8.43 12.72
N PRO A 591 -7.89 -9.35 13.44
CA PRO A 591 -8.08 -9.58 14.88
C PRO A 591 -7.83 -8.37 15.80
N PHE A 592 -7.19 -7.29 15.34
CA PHE A 592 -7.12 -6.03 16.10
C PHE A 592 -8.42 -5.21 16.06
N ARG A 593 -9.34 -5.52 15.13
CA ARG A 593 -10.63 -4.83 14.96
C ARG A 593 -11.84 -5.72 15.26
N TYR A 594 -11.71 -7.03 15.11
CA TYR A 594 -12.80 -7.98 15.24
C TYR A 594 -12.50 -9.05 16.31
N HIS A 595 -13.55 -9.55 16.94
CA HIS A 595 -13.49 -10.79 17.72
C HIS A 595 -13.68 -12.00 16.80
N ALA A 596 -13.16 -13.17 17.21
CA ALA A 596 -13.41 -14.40 16.47
C ALA A 596 -14.90 -14.79 16.61
N HIS A 597 -15.54 -15.10 15.48
CA HIS A 597 -16.93 -15.57 15.45
C HIS A 597 -17.00 -17.09 15.55
N TYR A 598 -16.01 -17.79 14.98
CA TYR A 598 -15.99 -19.25 14.96
C TYR A 598 -14.76 -19.80 15.66
N LEU A 599 -14.95 -20.96 16.30
CA LEU A 599 -13.87 -21.91 16.62
C LEU A 599 -13.96 -23.01 15.58
N ALA A 600 -12.92 -23.22 14.77
CA ALA A 600 -12.95 -24.11 13.62
C ALA A 600 -11.98 -25.29 13.74
N ASN A 601 -12.45 -26.51 13.40
CA ASN A 601 -11.64 -27.73 13.31
C ASN A 601 -11.68 -28.33 11.90
N SER A 602 -10.58 -28.96 11.48
CA SER A 602 -10.47 -29.68 10.20
C SER A 602 -10.53 -31.19 10.42
N TYR A 603 -11.37 -31.87 9.64
CA TYR A 603 -11.51 -33.33 9.64
C TYR A 603 -11.27 -33.90 8.23
N GLY A 604 -10.99 -35.19 8.14
CA GLY A 604 -11.05 -35.96 6.90
C GLY A 604 -12.48 -36.08 6.37
N TRP A 605 -12.63 -36.28 5.07
CA TRP A 605 -13.95 -36.31 4.41
C TRP A 605 -14.85 -37.45 4.87
N ASP A 606 -14.27 -38.65 5.01
CA ASP A 606 -14.94 -39.86 5.49
C ASP A 606 -14.52 -40.20 6.93
N GLU A 607 -13.99 -39.21 7.67
CA GLU A 607 -13.57 -39.39 9.07
C GLU A 607 -14.78 -39.51 9.99
N GLN A 608 -14.83 -40.57 10.79
CA GLN A 608 -15.87 -40.76 11.80
C GLN A 608 -15.58 -39.87 13.02
N ILE A 609 -16.28 -38.74 13.11
CA ILE A 609 -16.20 -37.84 14.27
C ILE A 609 -17.01 -38.42 15.42
N ALA A 610 -16.41 -38.59 16.60
CA ALA A 610 -17.15 -39.06 17.77
C ALA A 610 -18.15 -37.99 18.24
N MET A 611 -19.37 -38.41 18.61
CA MET A 611 -20.41 -37.48 19.08
C MET A 611 -19.98 -36.68 20.32
N LEU A 612 -19.12 -37.25 21.18
CA LEU A 612 -18.55 -36.54 22.33
C LEU A 612 -17.60 -35.41 21.90
N ASP A 613 -16.89 -35.53 20.79
CA ASP A 613 -15.99 -34.48 20.29
C ASP A 613 -16.82 -33.30 19.75
N LEU A 614 -17.91 -33.57 19.01
CA LEU A 614 -18.84 -32.52 18.57
C LEU A 614 -19.49 -31.79 19.76
N VAL A 615 -19.91 -32.54 20.80
CA VAL A 615 -20.50 -31.97 22.01
C VAL A 615 -19.47 -31.14 22.80
N THR A 616 -18.24 -31.63 22.96
CA THR A 616 -17.19 -30.92 23.71
C THR A 616 -16.69 -29.69 22.96
N SER A 617 -16.36 -29.77 21.67
CA SER A 617 -15.96 -28.61 20.86
C SER A 617 -17.10 -27.58 20.73
N GLY A 618 -18.35 -28.03 20.57
CA GLY A 618 -19.53 -27.17 20.63
C GLY A 618 -19.68 -26.44 21.96
N ARG A 619 -19.45 -27.13 23.09
CA ARG A 619 -19.47 -26.54 24.43
C ARG A 619 -18.34 -25.53 24.64
N LEU A 620 -17.12 -25.86 24.18
CA LEU A 620 -15.94 -24.99 24.29
C LEU A 620 -16.12 -23.68 23.50
N GLY A 621 -16.58 -23.76 22.25
CA GLY A 621 -16.90 -22.57 21.45
C GLY A 621 -17.95 -21.70 22.13
N THR A 622 -19.08 -22.29 22.53
CA THR A 622 -20.22 -21.56 23.10
C THR A 622 -19.86 -20.89 24.43
N ALA A 623 -19.03 -21.53 25.27
CA ALA A 623 -18.53 -20.94 26.52
C ALA A 623 -17.74 -19.63 26.31
N VAL A 624 -17.14 -19.43 25.13
CA VAL A 624 -16.45 -18.18 24.74
C VAL A 624 -17.21 -17.37 23.69
N LYS A 625 -18.53 -17.61 23.55
CA LYS A 625 -19.44 -16.92 22.61
C LYS A 625 -19.00 -17.03 21.13
N LYS A 626 -18.50 -18.20 20.74
CA LYS A 626 -18.16 -18.55 19.35
C LYS A 626 -18.97 -19.75 18.91
N SER A 627 -19.46 -19.75 17.68
CA SER A 627 -20.12 -20.93 17.10
C SER A 627 -19.04 -21.95 16.72
N PHE A 628 -19.28 -23.24 16.99
CA PHE A 628 -18.32 -24.27 16.60
C PHE A 628 -18.51 -24.59 15.11
N LEU A 629 -17.44 -24.53 14.34
CA LEU A 629 -17.42 -24.79 12.92
C LEU A 629 -16.49 -25.98 12.67
N PHE A 630 -16.87 -26.88 11.78
CA PHE A 630 -15.95 -27.91 11.32
C PHE A 630 -16.12 -28.16 9.83
N GLY A 631 -15.07 -28.67 9.19
CA GLY A 631 -15.11 -28.89 7.75
C GLY A 631 -14.09 -29.89 7.25
N ALA A 632 -14.35 -30.37 6.03
CA ALA A 632 -13.52 -31.33 5.32
C ALA A 632 -13.51 -30.98 3.83
N ALA A 633 -12.40 -31.33 3.16
CA ALA A 633 -12.28 -31.21 1.72
C ALA A 633 -12.54 -32.55 1.02
N ARG A 634 -13.34 -32.51 -0.03
CA ARG A 634 -13.65 -33.69 -0.84
C ARG A 634 -12.38 -34.27 -1.48
N PRO A 635 -12.15 -35.59 -1.41
CA PRO A 635 -11.11 -36.23 -2.19
C PRO A 635 -11.46 -36.12 -3.68
N THR A 636 -10.73 -35.27 -4.40
CA THR A 636 -10.73 -35.26 -5.86
C THR A 636 -9.67 -36.24 -6.35
N ALA A 637 -10.03 -37.13 -7.26
CA ALA A 637 -9.02 -37.79 -8.11
C ALA A 637 -8.23 -36.70 -8.86
N ALA A 638 -6.95 -36.97 -9.14
CA ALA A 638 -6.12 -35.97 -9.83
C ALA A 638 -6.71 -35.60 -11.21
N ASP A 639 -6.57 -34.33 -11.56
CA ASP A 639 -6.97 -33.65 -12.82
C ASP A 639 -8.41 -33.14 -13.05
N ASP A 640 -9.37 -33.25 -12.11
CA ASP A 640 -10.69 -32.59 -12.26
C ASP A 640 -11.13 -31.71 -11.07
N GLY A 641 -11.15 -30.39 -11.30
CA GLY A 641 -11.99 -29.42 -10.56
C GLY A 641 -11.42 -28.81 -9.26
N GLU A 642 -12.08 -27.73 -8.81
CA GLU A 642 -11.80 -27.12 -7.50
C GLU A 642 -12.08 -28.11 -6.35
N LYS A 643 -11.23 -28.13 -5.32
CA LYS A 643 -11.44 -28.95 -4.13
C LYS A 643 -12.66 -28.44 -3.34
N GLU A 644 -13.78 -29.13 -3.50
CA GLU A 644 -15.04 -28.86 -2.78
C GLU A 644 -14.82 -28.98 -1.26
N VAL A 645 -14.80 -27.86 -0.54
CA VAL A 645 -14.73 -27.84 0.93
C VAL A 645 -16.15 -27.66 1.48
N ARG A 646 -16.60 -28.63 2.29
CA ARG A 646 -17.84 -28.54 3.05
C ARG A 646 -17.52 -28.10 4.47
N VAL A 647 -18.35 -27.20 4.99
CA VAL A 647 -18.30 -26.75 6.39
C VAL A 647 -19.68 -26.85 7.01
N PHE A 648 -19.71 -27.19 8.28
CA PHE A 648 -20.89 -27.26 9.12
C PHE A 648 -20.67 -26.37 10.34
N CYS A 649 -21.75 -25.84 10.91
CA CYS A 649 -21.71 -25.05 12.12
C CYS A 649 -22.70 -25.61 13.13
N ILE A 650 -22.27 -25.75 14.38
CA ILE A 650 -23.07 -26.23 15.51
C ILE A 650 -23.22 -25.08 16.51
N GLU A 651 -24.47 -24.82 16.86
CA GLU A 651 -24.88 -23.91 17.92
C GLU A 651 -25.86 -24.65 18.84
N TRP A 652 -25.80 -24.38 20.15
CA TRP A 652 -26.71 -24.98 21.11
C TRP A 652 -28.05 -24.26 21.07
N ALA A 653 -29.11 -24.96 20.67
CA ALA A 653 -30.47 -24.43 20.71
C ALA A 653 -30.96 -24.31 22.17
N GLY A 654 -31.46 -23.13 22.56
CA GLY A 654 -32.06 -22.88 23.87
C GLY A 654 -31.13 -22.26 24.93
N MET A 655 -30.23 -21.35 24.53
CA MET A 655 -29.38 -20.56 25.42
C MET A 655 -29.72 -19.06 25.36
#